data_AF-A0A922XC81-F1
#
_entry.id   AF-A0A922XC81-F1
#
_cell.length_a   1.000
_cell.length_b   1.000
_cell.length_c   1.000
_cell.angle_alpha   90.00
_cell.angle_beta   90.00
_cell.angle_gamma   90.00
#
_symmetry.space_group_name_H-M   'P 1'
#
loop_
_entity.id
_entity.type
_entity.pdbx_description
1 polymer ?
#
loop_
_entity_poly.entity_id
_entity_poly.type
_entity_poly.pdbx_seq_one_letter_code
_entity_poly.pdbx_strand_id
1 'polypeptide(L)'
;MDDATPTLKLLNPSADVRVIGQAIEAGRSRFGSASERVVVSVAPGSSAQLAYDLPAAIVLGETRLAAWVACSRPGAQLAATVVLPRAIDPETGEARRLLIRSNKNGRGGDWEQLDFRELAKELPAQARVARAHFGGAMDERGAYVSQLVILAPGGPGNTDLWVDQVAMYGVLNVGGNAPGSTPNGVVSASPVMPAAFETAVANATPAVAALSGKPPTVPRIIQWQGEPLEFLQKLGFDAVWMGRPPIDSEIAAAQRLGMFIVCEPPTPEQMRTLPLDGRFSQVMAWDLGTLTQPGDLELCHRWSQAIEYFESVPSRPVLLRPTGMTREASRIADLVMIGRPTLGSTISWPAYGAWLGQQRRLVRGGTPLWVNVETHCGSHFASQLGALRGSSAAIVPATFHDLTMATAAAFSVSPRGFCFQSQASLAGGEPENQIRGLALELTNLRLGLAEPWLAGGKSATVAHSSRGDLSGLVVKVERSHLIVPMRWSDQALAPGGKTNPQPISFKLPGVPESSDAYLLSIAGSQRLPAKRVTGGLQITVDHLPDDAFLLVTEDGYAYSHIERYLRQHAPRAAQARVDLAALRRQQAAQALGMLSGIEARAELAPVDAQMTAIVETMRRRDYAAAFACAAEAERLLDEILHRIATTAAPSLPPGSAPLPLDWTTLAELHALETAVQVGSPPQAVPGGDFEDLNELLQSGWQRIEQPPAGVKTAVRLSPEAPGQGSYCLELQVQSENPGGTPPALPAAPVWVTSPPLQTMPGHLVEISGLVRVAEAPLGLADPLVIFDSVGGEEGAIRVESSPAWRPFRMLRVPTPGAEMRLTIALGGVGRAQVDAITVRYIPLRAATVAQTPR
;
A
#
# COMPACT_ATOMS: atom_id res chain seq x y z
N MET A 1 35.38 -5.90 11.69
CA MET A 1 36.43 -5.03 12.26
C MET A 1 37.61 -5.16 11.31
N ASP A 2 37.59 -4.41 10.21
CA ASP A 2 38.37 -4.80 9.02
C ASP A 2 39.71 -4.02 8.91
N ASP A 3 39.97 -3.12 9.85
CA ASP A 3 41.24 -2.41 10.01
C ASP A 3 42.26 -3.26 10.77
N ALA A 4 43.55 -3.13 10.43
CA ALA A 4 44.63 -3.91 11.02
C ALA A 4 44.99 -3.54 12.49
N THR A 5 44.25 -2.62 13.12
CA THR A 5 44.53 -2.10 14.47
C THR A 5 43.47 -2.54 15.48
N PRO A 6 43.87 -3.13 16.63
CA PRO A 6 42.95 -3.42 17.71
C PRO A 6 42.23 -2.17 18.24
N THR A 7 40.93 -2.31 18.50
CA THR A 7 40.01 -1.22 18.85
C THR A 7 39.54 -1.27 20.30
N LEU A 8 39.58 -2.43 20.95
CA LEU A 8 39.13 -2.59 22.33
C LEU A 8 40.15 -2.06 23.33
N LYS A 9 39.67 -1.35 24.37
CA LYS A 9 40.51 -0.76 25.42
C LYS A 9 40.10 -1.27 26.80
N LEU A 10 41.07 -1.68 27.62
CA LEU A 10 40.80 -2.08 29.01
C LEU A 10 40.56 -0.84 29.89
N LEU A 11 39.37 -0.72 30.48
CA LEU A 11 39.00 0.43 31.31
C LEU A 11 39.41 0.29 32.79
N ASN A 12 39.60 -0.94 33.28
CA ASN A 12 39.85 -1.22 34.70
C ASN A 12 41.15 -2.00 34.96
N PRO A 13 42.33 -1.52 34.51
CA PRO A 13 43.59 -2.20 34.78
C PRO A 13 43.91 -2.21 36.28
N SER A 14 44.22 -3.38 36.83
CA SER A 14 44.65 -3.56 38.21
C SER A 14 45.63 -4.73 38.34
N ALA A 15 46.18 -4.97 39.53
CA ALA A 15 47.01 -6.16 39.78
C ALA A 15 46.26 -7.47 39.43
N ASP A 16 44.93 -7.45 39.54
CA ASP A 16 44.05 -8.60 39.33
C ASP A 16 43.38 -8.63 37.94
N VAL A 17 43.57 -7.60 37.11
CA VAL A 17 42.96 -7.45 35.78
C VAL A 17 43.98 -6.88 34.80
N ARG A 18 44.47 -7.71 33.88
CA ARG A 18 45.45 -7.31 32.85
C ARG A 18 45.21 -7.96 31.49
N VAL A 19 45.53 -7.24 30.42
CA VAL A 19 45.58 -7.79 29.06
C VAL A 19 46.91 -8.53 28.88
N ILE A 20 46.85 -9.80 28.51
CA ILE A 20 48.00 -10.68 28.25
C ILE A 20 48.38 -10.64 26.76
N GLY A 21 47.40 -10.49 25.88
CA GLY A 21 47.62 -10.39 24.44
C GLY A 21 46.40 -9.81 23.74
N GLN A 22 46.62 -9.07 22.66
CA GLN A 22 45.55 -8.47 21.86
C GLN A 22 46.01 -8.39 20.41
N ALA A 23 45.21 -8.91 19.48
CA ALA A 23 45.53 -8.95 18.07
C ALA A 23 44.27 -9.06 17.20
N ILE A 24 44.37 -8.61 15.96
CA ILE A 24 43.37 -8.91 14.92
C ILE A 24 43.72 -10.27 14.32
N GLU A 25 42.85 -11.27 14.47
CA GLU A 25 43.06 -12.65 13.99
C GLU A 25 42.28 -12.90 12.70
N ALA A 26 42.99 -13.29 11.64
CA ALA A 26 42.39 -13.77 10.39
C ALA A 26 41.95 -15.24 10.54
N GLY A 27 40.78 -15.60 9.99
CA GLY A 27 40.30 -16.99 9.91
C GLY A 27 39.42 -17.47 11.07
N ARG A 28 39.30 -16.69 12.16
CA ARG A 28 38.28 -16.89 13.20
C ARG A 28 37.38 -15.66 13.31
N SER A 29 36.70 -15.31 12.21
CA SER A 29 35.67 -14.26 12.13
C SER A 29 34.29 -14.88 11.92
N ARG A 30 33.24 -14.16 12.32
CA ARG A 30 31.84 -14.50 12.03
C ARG A 30 31.33 -13.73 10.81
N PHE A 31 31.85 -12.52 10.61
CA PHE A 31 31.59 -11.57 9.54
C PHE A 31 32.93 -10.99 9.05
N GLY A 32 33.07 -10.67 7.77
CA GLY A 32 34.34 -10.16 7.23
C GLY A 32 35.51 -11.15 7.32
N SER A 33 36.73 -10.66 7.16
CA SER A 33 37.94 -11.49 7.05
C SER A 33 38.72 -11.69 8.37
N ALA A 34 38.42 -10.91 9.42
CA ALA A 34 39.13 -10.97 10.71
C ALA A 34 38.24 -10.54 11.89
N SER A 35 38.62 -10.97 13.10
CA SER A 35 38.02 -10.51 14.37
C SER A 35 39.09 -10.08 15.36
N GLU A 36 38.74 -9.25 16.33
CA GLU A 36 39.67 -8.82 17.37
C GLU A 36 39.67 -9.82 18.52
N ARG A 37 40.83 -10.42 18.81
CA ARG A 37 41.05 -11.28 19.98
C ARG A 37 41.72 -10.49 21.10
N VAL A 38 41.19 -10.62 22.31
CA VAL A 38 41.78 -10.11 23.56
C VAL A 38 41.90 -11.26 24.55
N VAL A 39 43.11 -11.49 25.06
CA VAL A 39 43.42 -12.47 26.10
C VAL A 39 43.62 -11.72 27.40
N VAL A 40 42.80 -11.99 28.41
CA VAL A 40 42.83 -11.29 29.70
C VAL A 40 43.12 -12.26 30.85
N SER A 41 43.88 -11.78 31.83
CA SER A 41 44.09 -12.44 33.12
C SER A 41 43.28 -11.69 34.16
N VAL A 42 42.25 -12.34 34.68
CA VAL A 42 41.26 -11.73 35.59
C VAL A 42 41.00 -12.67 36.78
N ALA A 43 41.16 -12.19 38.00
CA ALA A 43 40.92 -12.99 39.21
C ALA A 43 39.46 -13.51 39.29
N PRO A 44 39.23 -14.69 39.91
CA PRO A 44 37.88 -15.21 40.11
C PRO A 44 36.96 -14.20 40.82
N GLY A 45 35.73 -14.04 40.32
CA GLY A 45 34.75 -13.09 40.87
C GLY A 45 34.86 -11.66 40.35
N SER A 46 35.88 -11.36 39.53
CA SER A 46 36.04 -10.06 38.86
C SER A 46 35.79 -10.16 37.35
N SER A 47 35.73 -9.01 36.65
CA SER A 47 35.60 -8.94 35.20
C SER A 47 36.51 -7.87 34.59
N ALA A 48 37.12 -8.17 33.44
CA ALA A 48 37.78 -7.15 32.63
C ALA A 48 36.73 -6.36 31.84
N GLN A 49 36.85 -5.03 31.85
CA GLN A 49 35.95 -4.11 31.14
C GLN A 49 36.62 -3.66 29.83
N LEU A 50 36.27 -4.32 28.73
CA LEU A 50 36.82 -4.04 27.41
C LEU A 50 35.88 -3.12 26.64
N ALA A 51 36.30 -1.86 26.47
CA ALA A 51 35.50 -0.82 25.84
C ALA A 51 35.80 -0.66 24.35
N TYR A 52 34.74 -0.49 23.58
CA TYR A 52 34.73 -0.06 22.20
C TYR A 52 34.14 1.35 22.14
N ASP A 53 34.90 2.32 21.63
CA ASP A 53 34.47 3.71 21.53
C ASP A 53 33.35 3.84 20.49
N LEU A 54 32.21 4.41 20.89
CA LEU A 54 31.07 4.69 20.03
C LEU A 54 30.98 6.20 19.75
N PRO A 55 30.43 6.60 18.58
CA PRO A 55 29.96 7.97 18.42
C PRO A 55 28.98 8.35 19.52
N ALA A 56 29.09 9.56 20.08
CA ALA A 56 28.23 10.01 21.16
C ALA A 56 26.75 10.05 20.71
N ALA A 57 25.90 9.23 21.32
CA ALA A 57 24.51 9.04 20.91
C ALA A 57 23.54 9.18 22.08
N ILE A 58 22.49 9.99 21.95
CA ILE A 58 21.48 10.17 23.02
C ILE A 58 20.86 8.82 23.40
N VAL A 59 20.69 8.58 24.69
CA VAL A 59 19.94 7.42 25.18
C VAL A 59 18.44 7.68 24.98
N LEU A 60 17.86 6.99 23.99
CA LEU A 60 16.44 6.98 23.64
C LEU A 60 15.78 5.67 24.08
N GLY A 61 14.45 5.62 24.10
CA GLY A 61 13.70 4.41 24.47
C GLY A 61 14.03 3.19 23.60
N GLU A 62 14.45 3.43 22.36
CA GLU A 62 14.84 2.43 21.37
C GLU A 62 16.36 2.18 21.26
N THR A 63 17.20 2.89 22.03
CA THR A 63 18.65 2.74 21.95
C THR A 63 19.06 1.32 22.33
N ARG A 64 19.71 0.62 21.40
CA ARG A 64 20.14 -0.77 21.57
C ARG A 64 21.60 -0.92 21.19
N LEU A 65 22.36 -1.62 22.04
CA LEU A 65 23.71 -2.08 21.73
C LEU A 65 23.72 -3.58 21.44
N ALA A 66 24.57 -4.01 20.52
CA ALA A 66 24.82 -5.42 20.27
C ALA A 66 26.28 -5.65 19.91
N ALA A 67 26.82 -6.81 20.32
CA ALA A 67 28.14 -7.26 19.91
C ALA A 67 28.12 -8.77 19.65
N TRP A 68 28.76 -9.20 18.57
CA TRP A 68 29.09 -10.60 18.35
C TRP A 68 30.38 -10.94 19.08
N VAL A 69 30.30 -11.92 19.97
CA VAL A 69 31.38 -12.29 20.89
C VAL A 69 31.52 -13.81 20.92
N ALA A 70 32.75 -14.31 20.94
CA ALA A 70 33.06 -15.68 21.38
C ALA A 70 33.98 -15.58 22.59
N CYS A 71 33.63 -16.22 23.70
CA CYS A 71 34.40 -16.16 24.94
C CYS A 71 34.78 -17.57 25.36
N SER A 72 36.02 -17.83 25.74
CA SER A 72 36.46 -19.16 26.21
C SER A 72 35.77 -19.61 27.51
N ARG A 73 34.99 -18.73 28.14
CA ARG A 73 34.26 -18.97 29.39
C ARG A 73 32.83 -18.41 29.35
N PRO A 74 31.86 -19.07 30.01
CA PRO A 74 30.54 -18.51 30.22
C PRO A 74 30.61 -17.26 31.10
N GLY A 75 29.66 -16.33 30.92
CA GLY A 75 29.51 -15.15 31.77
C GLY A 75 29.97 -13.84 31.14
N ALA A 76 30.32 -13.81 29.85
CA ALA A 76 30.56 -12.55 29.13
C ALA A 76 29.27 -11.72 29.07
N GLN A 77 29.35 -10.42 29.31
CA GLN A 77 28.16 -9.56 29.39
C GLN A 77 28.41 -8.22 28.69
N LEU A 78 27.34 -7.61 28.15
CA LEU A 78 27.42 -6.25 27.63
C LEU A 78 27.12 -5.20 28.70
N ALA A 79 27.79 -4.06 28.58
CA ALA A 79 27.56 -2.86 29.34
C ALA A 79 27.73 -1.64 28.43
N ALA A 80 27.32 -0.47 28.92
CA ALA A 80 27.41 0.79 28.21
C ALA A 80 27.95 1.88 29.15
N THR A 81 28.88 2.69 28.64
CA THR A 81 29.30 3.91 29.34
C THR A 81 28.38 5.06 28.93
N VAL A 82 27.49 5.46 29.84
CA VAL A 82 26.54 6.56 29.64
C VAL A 82 27.05 7.80 30.36
N VAL A 83 27.17 8.91 29.63
CA VAL A 83 27.58 10.21 30.18
C VAL A 83 26.34 11.01 30.55
N LEU A 84 26.34 11.58 31.75
CA LEU A 84 25.31 12.49 32.25
C LEU A 84 25.83 13.94 32.16
N PRO A 85 25.56 14.67 31.06
CA PRO A 85 26.19 15.98 30.83
C PRO A 85 25.82 17.05 31.87
N ARG A 86 24.73 16.84 32.61
CA ARG A 86 24.20 17.77 33.61
C ARG A 86 24.57 17.40 35.04
N ALA A 87 25.22 16.26 35.24
CA ALA A 87 25.73 15.84 36.54
C ALA A 87 27.26 15.97 36.52
N ILE A 88 27.77 17.08 37.04
CA ILE A 88 29.21 17.36 37.08
C ILE A 88 29.81 16.76 38.36
N ASP A 89 30.95 16.09 38.21
CA ASP A 89 31.73 15.63 39.35
C ASP A 89 32.46 16.82 40.01
N PRO A 90 32.23 17.12 41.29
CA PRO A 90 32.85 18.26 41.97
C PRO A 90 34.37 18.11 42.16
N GLU A 91 34.93 16.90 42.09
CA GLU A 91 36.38 16.70 42.23
C GLU A 91 37.13 16.87 40.91
N THR A 92 36.52 16.47 39.78
CA THR A 92 37.20 16.49 38.46
C THR A 92 36.70 17.59 37.53
N GLY A 93 35.52 18.17 37.78
CA GLY A 93 34.88 19.14 36.91
C GLY A 93 34.29 18.55 35.62
N GLU A 94 34.35 17.23 35.43
CA GLU A 94 33.80 16.56 34.24
C GLU A 94 32.37 16.03 34.45
N ALA A 95 31.67 15.78 33.34
CA ALA A 95 30.38 15.08 33.37
C ALA A 95 30.55 13.64 33.89
N ARG A 96 29.67 13.24 34.82
CA ARG A 96 29.69 11.89 35.40
C ARG A 96 29.40 10.84 34.34
N ARG A 97 30.16 9.74 34.40
CA ARG A 97 30.03 8.59 33.50
C ARG A 97 29.55 7.39 34.32
N LEU A 98 28.48 6.75 33.87
CA LEU A 98 27.89 5.57 34.51
C LEU A 98 28.10 4.35 33.61
N LEU A 99 28.62 3.27 34.20
CA LEU A 99 28.68 1.97 33.53
C LEU A 99 27.42 1.18 33.84
N ILE A 100 26.54 1.03 32.85
CA ILE A 100 25.28 0.32 32.99
C ILE A 100 25.44 -1.07 32.38
N ARG A 101 25.10 -2.12 33.12
CA ARG A 101 25.24 -3.51 32.67
C ARG A 101 23.93 -4.02 32.10
N SER A 102 24.00 -4.86 31.08
CA SER A 102 22.84 -5.63 30.61
C SER A 102 22.49 -6.72 31.64
N ASN A 103 21.31 -7.31 31.51
CA ASN A 103 20.87 -8.42 32.37
C ASN A 103 21.10 -9.80 31.74
N LYS A 104 21.84 -9.87 30.62
CA LYS A 104 22.09 -11.11 29.87
C LYS A 104 23.56 -11.48 29.93
N ASN A 105 23.81 -12.75 30.26
CA ASN A 105 25.13 -13.36 30.24
C ASN A 105 25.26 -14.30 29.06
N GLY A 106 26.41 -14.26 28.41
CA GLY A 106 26.81 -15.17 27.36
C GLY A 106 27.09 -16.58 27.89
N ARG A 107 26.81 -17.56 27.03
CA ARG A 107 27.00 -18.98 27.30
C ARG A 107 28.47 -19.41 27.16
N GLY A 108 29.30 -18.63 26.45
CA GLY A 108 30.70 -18.97 26.18
C GLY A 108 30.85 -20.15 25.20
N GLY A 109 32.07 -20.37 24.74
CA GLY A 109 32.43 -21.34 23.71
C GLY A 109 32.48 -20.70 22.32
N ASP A 110 31.41 -20.88 21.55
CA ASP A 110 31.28 -20.41 20.17
C ASP A 110 30.67 -18.99 20.08
N TRP A 111 30.62 -18.46 18.85
CA TRP A 111 30.07 -17.14 18.55
C TRP A 111 28.61 -17.01 18.99
N GLU A 112 28.34 -16.00 19.80
CA GLU A 112 27.01 -15.59 20.22
C GLU A 112 26.83 -14.08 20.10
N GLN A 113 25.59 -13.64 19.91
CA GLN A 113 25.27 -12.21 19.94
C GLN A 113 24.83 -11.83 21.34
N LEU A 114 25.57 -10.94 21.98
CA LEU A 114 25.13 -10.27 23.19
C LEU A 114 24.36 -9.01 22.81
N ASP A 115 23.23 -8.74 23.47
CA ASP A 115 22.40 -7.57 23.23
C ASP A 115 22.02 -6.83 24.51
N PHE A 116 22.01 -5.50 24.43
CA PHE A 116 21.57 -4.61 25.49
C PHE A 116 20.45 -3.70 24.97
N ARG A 117 19.19 -4.15 25.14
CA ARG A 117 17.98 -3.46 24.66
C ARG A 117 17.33 -2.55 25.71
N GLU A 118 17.62 -2.78 26.99
CA GLU A 118 16.94 -2.12 28.11
C GLU A 118 17.74 -0.93 28.66
N LEU A 119 18.70 -0.38 27.91
CA LEU A 119 19.61 0.68 28.38
C LEU A 119 18.86 1.89 28.95
N ALA A 120 17.86 2.40 28.23
CA ALA A 120 17.05 3.54 28.67
C ALA A 120 16.18 3.22 29.90
N LYS A 121 15.78 1.96 30.08
CA LYS A 121 15.02 1.49 31.23
C LYS A 121 15.89 1.32 32.47
N GLU A 122 17.14 0.90 32.30
CA GLU A 122 18.10 0.68 33.40
C GLU A 122 18.78 1.99 33.86
N LEU A 123 18.83 3.02 33.01
CA LEU A 123 19.45 4.32 33.31
C LEU A 123 18.88 5.00 34.59
N PRO A 124 17.55 5.12 34.79
CA PRO A 124 17.01 5.70 36.02
C PRO A 124 17.31 4.91 37.29
N ALA A 125 17.44 3.58 37.17
CA ALA A 125 17.83 2.74 38.30
C ALA A 125 19.30 3.00 38.67
N GLN A 126 20.19 3.03 37.68
CA GLN A 126 21.61 3.30 37.93
C GLN A 126 21.89 4.74 38.38
N ALA A 127 21.15 5.73 37.87
CA ALA A 127 21.26 7.11 38.33
C ALA A 127 20.84 7.27 39.81
N ARG A 128 19.84 6.50 40.28
CA ARG A 128 19.47 6.46 41.72
C ARG A 128 20.57 5.84 42.58
N VAL A 129 21.21 4.78 42.11
CA VAL A 129 22.36 4.16 42.81
C VAL A 129 23.54 5.13 42.88
N ALA A 130 23.87 5.78 41.76
CA ALA A 130 24.93 6.80 41.71
C ALA A 130 24.65 7.98 42.66
N ARG A 131 23.39 8.42 42.74
CA ARG A 131 22.96 9.46 43.70
C ARG A 131 23.22 9.06 45.16
N ALA A 132 22.97 7.81 45.52
CA ALA A 132 23.19 7.31 46.87
C ALA A 132 24.67 7.19 47.23
N HIS A 133 25.54 6.92 46.26
CA HIS A 133 26.98 6.73 46.48
C HIS A 133 27.77 8.06 46.48
N PHE A 134 27.47 8.95 45.53
CA PHE A 134 28.24 10.19 45.31
C PHE A 134 27.55 11.46 45.81
N GLY A 135 26.26 11.41 46.18
CA GLY A 135 25.46 12.59 46.53
C GLY A 135 25.13 13.49 45.33
N GLY A 136 24.28 14.51 45.54
CA GLY A 136 23.90 15.50 44.52
C GLY A 136 22.77 15.09 43.57
N ALA A 137 22.32 16.03 42.72
CA ALA A 137 21.27 15.75 41.73
C ALA A 137 21.86 15.01 40.52
N MET A 138 21.43 13.76 40.30
CA MET A 138 21.71 13.02 39.06
C MET A 138 20.59 13.34 38.07
N ASP A 139 20.81 14.34 37.20
CA ASP A 139 19.90 14.67 36.09
C ASP A 139 20.26 13.82 34.86
N GLU A 140 19.31 12.98 34.45
CA GLU A 140 19.44 12.06 33.32
C GLU A 140 19.14 12.72 31.97
N ARG A 141 18.63 13.97 31.96
CA ARG A 141 18.24 14.66 30.74
C ARG A 141 19.45 14.92 29.84
N GLY A 142 19.35 14.46 28.60
CA GLY A 142 20.41 14.56 27.60
C GLY A 142 21.54 13.55 27.80
N ALA A 143 21.32 12.51 28.61
CA ALA A 143 22.25 11.40 28.73
C ALA A 143 22.56 10.78 27.36
N TYR A 144 23.82 10.47 27.10
CA TYR A 144 24.26 9.85 25.86
C TYR A 144 25.23 8.71 26.13
N VAL A 145 25.19 7.67 25.29
CA VAL A 145 26.17 6.59 25.31
C VAL A 145 27.43 7.01 24.56
N SER A 146 28.59 6.67 25.12
CA SER A 146 29.91 6.97 24.56
C SER A 146 30.73 5.73 24.24
N GLN A 147 30.46 4.60 24.92
CA GLN A 147 31.20 3.36 24.72
C GLN A 147 30.28 2.16 24.91
N LEU A 148 30.51 1.11 24.11
CA LEU A 148 30.05 -0.25 24.40
C LEU A 148 31.14 -0.95 25.18
N VAL A 149 30.79 -1.61 26.28
CA VAL A 149 31.75 -2.31 27.15
C VAL A 149 31.39 -3.78 27.19
N ILE A 150 32.36 -4.66 26.94
CA ILE A 150 32.23 -6.10 27.13
C ILE A 150 32.90 -6.47 28.44
N LEU A 151 32.13 -7.06 29.35
CA LEU A 151 32.59 -7.58 30.63
C LEU A 151 33.06 -9.02 30.42
N ALA A 152 34.37 -9.23 30.32
CA ALA A 152 34.96 -10.55 30.20
C ALA A 152 35.14 -11.19 31.60
N PRO A 153 34.61 -12.40 31.86
CA PRO A 153 34.59 -13.01 33.19
C PRO A 153 35.98 -13.51 33.62
N GLY A 154 36.28 -13.39 34.92
CA GLY A 154 37.50 -13.93 35.55
C GLY A 154 37.39 -15.34 36.07
N GLY A 155 38.53 -15.98 36.31
CA GLY A 155 38.62 -17.38 36.77
C GLY A 155 40.05 -17.94 36.66
N PRO A 156 40.28 -19.22 36.96
CA PRO A 156 41.62 -19.82 36.97
C PRO A 156 42.25 -19.82 35.56
N GLY A 157 43.37 -19.13 35.35
CA GLY A 157 44.03 -18.98 34.04
C GLY A 157 43.44 -17.86 33.18
N ASN A 158 43.89 -17.75 31.93
CA ASN A 158 43.48 -16.67 31.03
C ASN A 158 42.08 -16.91 30.43
N THR A 159 41.36 -15.82 30.17
CA THR A 159 40.10 -15.79 29.41
C THR A 159 40.38 -15.22 28.02
N ASP A 160 40.03 -15.95 26.97
CA ASP A 160 40.11 -15.49 25.59
C ASP A 160 38.76 -14.96 25.13
N LEU A 161 38.76 -13.76 24.56
CA LEU A 161 37.58 -13.09 24.02
C LEU A 161 37.83 -12.70 22.57
N TRP A 162 36.97 -13.15 21.65
CA TRP A 162 36.91 -12.66 20.28
C TRP A 162 35.69 -11.75 20.12
N VAL A 163 35.87 -10.63 19.44
CA VAL A 163 34.82 -9.66 19.14
C VAL A 163 34.92 -9.29 17.67
N ASP A 164 33.79 -9.29 16.98
CA ASP A 164 33.78 -9.10 15.53
C ASP A 164 32.96 -7.87 15.11
N GLN A 165 31.64 -7.94 15.25
CA GLN A 165 30.75 -6.84 14.89
C GLN A 165 30.14 -6.22 16.15
N VAL A 166 30.37 -4.91 16.31
CA VAL A 166 29.69 -4.05 17.29
C VAL A 166 28.68 -3.19 16.53
N ALA A 167 27.45 -3.11 17.04
CA ALA A 167 26.38 -2.33 16.46
C ALA A 167 25.63 -1.53 17.52
N MET A 168 25.32 -0.28 17.19
CA MET A 168 24.45 0.60 17.95
C MET A 168 23.24 0.97 17.08
N TYR A 169 22.04 0.82 17.63
CA TYR A 169 20.77 1.10 16.96
C TYR A 169 19.99 2.16 17.73
N GLY A 170 19.14 2.93 17.05
CA GLY A 170 18.35 3.99 17.68
C GLY A 170 19.22 5.19 18.07
N VAL A 171 19.94 5.76 17.10
CA VAL A 171 20.98 6.77 17.31
C VAL A 171 20.51 8.15 16.84
N LEU A 172 20.56 9.13 17.74
CA LEU A 172 20.65 10.56 17.43
C LEU A 172 22.00 11.06 17.97
N ASN A 173 22.89 11.53 17.10
CA ASN A 173 24.24 11.96 17.51
C ASN A 173 24.19 13.29 18.28
N VAL A 174 24.94 13.39 19.37
CA VAL A 174 25.11 14.65 20.12
C VAL A 174 26.33 15.38 19.60
N GLY A 175 26.11 16.45 18.84
CA GLY A 175 27.16 17.34 18.35
C GLY A 175 27.56 17.06 16.91
N GLY A 176 27.20 17.99 16.01
CA GLY A 176 27.56 17.95 14.59
C GLY A 176 29.04 18.27 14.36
N ASN A 177 29.95 17.39 14.80
CA ASN A 177 31.35 17.44 14.42
C ASN A 177 31.72 16.16 13.68
N ALA A 178 31.64 16.20 12.35
CA ALA A 178 32.40 15.29 11.51
C ALA A 178 33.90 15.59 11.69
N PRO A 179 34.79 14.59 11.69
CA PRO A 179 36.22 14.84 11.75
C PRO A 179 36.67 15.52 10.45
N GLY A 180 37.01 16.81 10.50
CA GLY A 180 37.66 17.51 9.37
C GLY A 180 37.37 18.99 9.13
N SER A 181 36.49 19.68 9.88
CA SER A 181 36.23 21.11 9.64
C SER A 181 36.76 22.01 10.75
N THR A 182 37.66 22.93 10.37
CA THR A 182 38.14 24.03 11.22
C THR A 182 37.02 25.07 11.46
N PRO A 183 36.91 25.65 12.65
CA PRO A 183 35.78 26.51 13.01
C PRO A 183 35.99 27.95 12.52
N ASN A 184 35.01 28.51 11.81
CA ASN A 184 34.94 29.94 11.55
C ASN A 184 34.03 30.63 12.59
N GLY A 185 34.63 31.62 13.26
CA GLY A 185 34.11 32.73 14.05
C GLY A 185 32.61 32.82 14.36
N VAL A 186 32.34 32.85 15.67
CA VAL A 186 31.09 33.24 16.31
C VAL A 186 30.68 34.67 15.91
N VAL A 187 29.43 34.84 15.46
CA VAL A 187 28.73 36.13 15.49
C VAL A 187 27.57 36.00 16.48
N SER A 188 27.57 36.88 17.49
CA SER A 188 26.58 36.92 18.57
C SER A 188 25.18 37.28 18.07
N ALA A 189 24.16 36.52 18.49
CA ALA A 189 22.76 36.90 18.39
C ALA A 189 22.22 37.25 19.79
N SER A 190 21.64 38.46 19.91
CA SER A 190 20.90 38.93 21.07
C SER A 190 19.56 38.18 21.26
N PRO A 191 18.98 38.17 22.48
CA PRO A 191 17.92 37.24 22.85
C PRO A 191 16.54 37.72 22.36
N VAL A 192 15.79 36.83 21.71
CA VAL A 192 14.34 36.99 21.51
C VAL A 192 13.64 35.96 22.41
N MET A 193 12.76 36.46 23.28
CA MET A 193 11.94 35.66 24.19
C MET A 193 10.95 34.75 23.42
N PRO A 194 10.58 33.59 23.97
CA PRO A 194 9.62 32.69 23.35
C PRO A 194 8.18 33.16 23.62
N ALA A 195 7.41 33.37 22.55
CA ALA A 195 5.95 33.53 22.63
C ALA A 195 5.28 32.15 22.75
N ALA A 196 4.28 32.08 23.63
CA ALA A 196 3.56 30.89 24.03
C ALA A 196 2.78 30.24 22.87
N PHE A 197 2.74 28.90 22.87
CA PHE A 197 1.86 28.10 22.04
C PHE A 197 0.42 28.20 22.58
N GLU A 198 -0.47 28.85 21.83
CA GLU A 198 -1.92 28.67 21.97
C GLU A 198 -2.41 27.61 20.98
N THR A 199 -3.04 26.58 21.53
CA THR A 199 -3.89 25.61 20.85
C THR A 199 -5.13 26.30 20.29
N ALA A 200 -5.23 26.45 18.97
CA ALA A 200 -6.44 26.93 18.30
C ALA A 200 -7.15 25.77 17.58
N VAL A 201 -8.30 25.41 18.13
CA VAL A 201 -9.39 24.69 17.45
C VAL A 201 -10.12 25.73 16.59
N ALA A 202 -10.12 25.60 15.25
CA ALA A 202 -11.07 26.31 14.38
C ALA A 202 -11.12 25.77 12.94
N ASN A 203 -12.30 25.26 12.57
CA ASN A 203 -13.01 25.48 11.30
C ASN A 203 -12.20 25.49 9.98
N ALA A 204 -12.15 24.35 9.28
CA ALA A 204 -11.81 24.31 7.86
C ALA A 204 -13.05 23.95 7.04
N THR A 205 -13.39 24.83 6.08
CA THR A 205 -14.39 24.65 5.01
C THR A 205 -13.60 24.40 3.73
N PRO A 206 -13.98 23.48 2.83
CA PRO A 206 -13.01 22.86 1.92
C PRO A 206 -12.76 23.59 0.59
N ALA A 207 -13.13 24.86 0.43
CA ALA A 207 -12.97 25.57 -0.85
C ALA A 207 -11.89 26.68 -0.88
N VAL A 208 -11.09 26.87 0.18
CA VAL A 208 -10.08 27.96 0.24
C VAL A 208 -8.75 27.53 0.88
N ALA A 209 -8.51 26.23 1.10
CA ALA A 209 -7.25 25.76 1.72
C ALA A 209 -5.98 26.07 0.88
N ALA A 210 -6.17 26.32 -0.42
CA ALA A 210 -5.14 26.60 -1.43
C ALA A 210 -4.46 27.99 -1.32
N LEU A 211 -4.97 28.92 -0.50
CA LEU A 211 -4.33 30.24 -0.27
C LEU A 211 -3.46 30.28 1.00
N SER A 212 -3.43 29.20 1.80
CA SER A 212 -2.69 29.16 3.07
C SER A 212 -1.20 28.79 2.91
N GLY A 213 -0.76 28.43 1.70
CA GLY A 213 0.58 27.90 1.44
C GLY A 213 0.85 26.52 2.05
N LYS A 214 -0.12 25.91 2.76
CA LYS A 214 0.00 24.58 3.34
C LYS A 214 -0.75 23.54 2.50
N PRO A 215 -0.17 22.35 2.28
CA PRO A 215 -0.86 21.28 1.57
C PRO A 215 -2.10 20.79 2.35
N PRO A 216 -3.15 20.34 1.65
CA PRO A 216 -4.32 19.77 2.30
C PRO A 216 -3.95 18.50 3.07
N THR A 217 -4.68 18.22 4.14
CA THR A 217 -4.41 17.06 5.03
C THR A 217 -4.67 15.73 4.33
N VAL A 218 -5.60 15.71 3.38
CA VAL A 218 -5.99 14.54 2.59
C VAL A 218 -6.08 14.97 1.12
N PRO A 219 -4.93 15.14 0.42
CA PRO A 219 -4.90 15.60 -0.96
C PRO A 219 -5.58 14.60 -1.90
N ARG A 220 -6.29 15.12 -2.90
CA ARG A 220 -6.76 14.41 -4.09
C ARG A 220 -5.79 14.72 -5.22
N ILE A 221 -4.98 13.73 -5.58
CA ILE A 221 -3.86 13.86 -6.53
C ILE A 221 -4.22 13.11 -7.81
N ILE A 222 -3.99 13.69 -8.99
CA ILE A 222 -4.18 13.01 -10.28
C ILE A 222 -2.85 12.83 -11.01
N GLN A 223 -2.60 11.65 -11.57
CA GLN A 223 -1.48 11.44 -12.48
C GLN A 223 -1.66 12.31 -13.73
N TRP A 224 -0.69 13.18 -13.97
CA TRP A 224 -0.80 14.20 -15.00
C TRP A 224 -0.34 13.71 -16.37
N GLN A 225 -1.13 13.99 -17.40
CA GLN A 225 -0.89 13.57 -18.79
C GLN A 225 -0.83 14.78 -19.74
N GLY A 226 -0.54 15.97 -19.21
CA GLY A 226 -0.43 17.21 -19.99
C GLY A 226 -1.70 18.06 -20.03
N GLU A 227 -2.73 17.72 -19.25
CA GLU A 227 -3.96 18.53 -19.17
C GLU A 227 -3.69 19.93 -18.59
N PRO A 228 -4.47 20.95 -18.98
CA PRO A 228 -4.41 22.24 -18.33
C PRO A 228 -4.70 22.12 -16.82
N LEU A 229 -3.84 22.66 -15.95
CA LEU A 229 -4.02 22.55 -14.49
C LEU A 229 -5.35 23.16 -14.03
N GLU A 230 -5.84 24.22 -14.68
CA GLU A 230 -7.15 24.82 -14.37
C GLU A 230 -8.32 23.84 -14.62
N PHE A 231 -8.20 22.99 -15.64
CA PHE A 231 -9.19 21.95 -15.90
C PHE A 231 -9.19 20.91 -14.76
N LEU A 232 -8.02 20.45 -14.33
CA LEU A 232 -7.91 19.50 -13.22
C LEU A 232 -8.36 20.09 -11.88
N GLN A 233 -8.07 21.38 -11.63
CA GLN A 233 -8.58 22.11 -10.46
C GLN A 233 -10.11 22.13 -10.44
N LYS A 234 -10.76 22.37 -11.60
CA LYS A 234 -12.23 22.37 -11.72
C LYS A 234 -12.85 21.00 -11.43
N LEU A 235 -12.14 19.91 -11.72
CA LEU A 235 -12.56 18.56 -11.35
C LEU A 235 -12.36 18.26 -9.85
N GLY A 236 -11.81 19.21 -9.08
CA GLY A 236 -11.64 19.09 -7.63
C GLY A 236 -10.34 18.40 -7.20
N PHE A 237 -9.32 18.34 -8.06
CA PHE A 237 -7.99 17.89 -7.66
C PHE A 237 -7.21 18.99 -6.94
N ASP A 238 -6.54 18.61 -5.87
CA ASP A 238 -5.69 19.50 -5.08
C ASP A 238 -4.26 19.54 -5.60
N ALA A 239 -3.84 18.48 -6.31
CA ALA A 239 -2.48 18.31 -6.75
C ALA A 239 -2.36 17.46 -8.02
N VAL A 240 -1.23 17.58 -8.70
CA VAL A 240 -0.85 16.75 -9.84
C VAL A 240 0.38 15.90 -9.53
N TRP A 241 0.39 14.67 -10.03
CA TRP A 241 1.52 13.76 -9.94
C TRP A 241 2.23 13.63 -11.28
N MET A 242 3.51 14.01 -11.30
CA MET A 242 4.37 14.06 -12.48
C MET A 242 5.48 13.02 -12.38
N GLY A 243 5.76 12.30 -13.48
CA GLY A 243 6.90 11.39 -13.58
C GLY A 243 8.24 12.08 -13.90
N ARG A 244 8.36 13.36 -13.56
CA ARG A 244 9.57 14.18 -13.75
C ARG A 244 9.54 15.42 -12.84
N PRO A 245 10.70 16.06 -12.59
CA PRO A 245 10.73 17.37 -11.98
C PRO A 245 9.89 18.41 -12.76
N PRO A 246 9.20 19.35 -12.07
CA PRO A 246 8.41 20.38 -12.71
C PRO A 246 9.29 21.50 -13.29
N ILE A 247 8.81 22.15 -14.36
CA ILE A 247 9.43 23.37 -14.90
C ILE A 247 8.82 24.63 -14.26
N ASP A 248 9.47 25.79 -14.40
CA ASP A 248 9.06 27.02 -13.72
C ASP A 248 7.65 27.49 -14.07
N SER A 249 7.21 27.30 -15.31
CA SER A 249 5.85 27.63 -15.73
C SER A 249 4.80 26.75 -15.05
N GLU A 250 5.12 25.48 -14.76
CA GLU A 250 4.23 24.56 -14.05
C GLU A 250 4.14 24.91 -12.57
N ILE A 251 5.27 25.25 -11.95
CA ILE A 251 5.32 25.73 -10.55
C ILE A 251 4.51 27.02 -10.41
N ALA A 252 4.71 27.99 -11.31
CA ALA A 252 3.99 29.25 -11.30
C ALA A 252 2.48 29.06 -11.53
N ALA A 253 2.10 28.14 -12.44
CA ALA A 253 0.71 27.80 -12.69
C ALA A 253 0.06 27.12 -11.48
N ALA A 254 0.75 26.16 -10.86
CA ALA A 254 0.33 25.49 -9.64
C ALA A 254 0.13 26.51 -8.50
N GLN A 255 1.09 27.44 -8.31
CA GLN A 255 0.98 28.51 -7.32
C GLN A 255 -0.21 29.44 -7.56
N ARG A 256 -0.43 29.86 -8.81
CA ARG A 256 -1.56 30.73 -9.18
C ARG A 256 -2.92 30.06 -8.92
N LEU A 257 -2.99 28.74 -9.14
CA LEU A 257 -4.21 27.94 -8.92
C LEU A 257 -4.28 27.39 -7.48
N GLY A 258 -3.24 27.59 -6.67
CA GLY A 258 -3.08 26.98 -5.35
C GLY A 258 -3.18 25.45 -5.37
N MET A 259 -2.73 24.85 -6.46
CA MET A 259 -2.53 23.40 -6.59
C MET A 259 -1.11 23.02 -6.17
N PHE A 260 -0.93 21.78 -5.75
CA PHE A 260 0.38 21.22 -5.39
C PHE A 260 0.91 20.24 -6.44
N ILE A 261 2.18 19.88 -6.31
CA ILE A 261 2.88 18.97 -7.22
C ILE A 261 3.50 17.83 -6.41
N VAL A 262 3.29 16.61 -6.88
CA VAL A 262 4.05 15.40 -6.49
C VAL A 262 4.91 15.04 -7.69
N CYS A 263 6.22 14.89 -7.51
CA CYS A 263 7.12 14.67 -8.63
C CYS A 263 8.40 13.95 -8.24
N GLU A 264 9.10 13.41 -9.24
CA GLU A 264 10.46 12.91 -9.04
C GLU A 264 11.41 14.06 -8.65
N PRO A 265 12.35 13.83 -7.71
CA PRO A 265 13.36 14.81 -7.37
C PRO A 265 14.39 15.00 -8.51
N PRO A 266 15.04 16.18 -8.63
CA PRO A 266 16.19 16.36 -9.51
C PRO A 266 17.29 15.33 -9.18
N THR A 267 18.11 14.92 -10.14
CA THR A 267 19.17 13.94 -9.86
C THR A 267 20.17 14.46 -8.82
N PRO A 268 20.86 13.59 -8.05
CA PRO A 268 21.85 14.02 -7.07
C PRO A 268 22.95 14.91 -7.68
N GLU A 269 23.27 14.74 -8.97
CA GLU A 269 24.18 15.62 -9.70
C GLU A 269 23.56 17.00 -9.95
N GLN A 270 22.29 17.05 -10.36
CA GLN A 270 21.56 18.30 -10.55
C GLN A 270 21.39 19.07 -9.24
N MET A 271 21.09 18.39 -8.13
CA MET A 271 20.91 19.02 -6.81
C MET A 271 22.14 19.81 -6.33
N ARG A 272 23.35 19.45 -6.77
CA ARG A 272 24.58 20.21 -6.46
C ARG A 272 24.57 21.62 -7.05
N THR A 273 23.87 21.79 -8.17
CA THR A 273 23.77 23.07 -8.89
C THR A 273 22.42 23.75 -8.70
N LEU A 274 21.41 22.99 -8.26
CA LEU A 274 20.04 23.43 -8.05
C LEU A 274 19.62 23.07 -6.62
N PRO A 275 19.83 23.97 -5.63
CA PRO A 275 19.38 23.71 -4.27
C PRO A 275 17.87 23.53 -4.23
N LEU A 276 17.40 22.61 -3.37
CA LEU A 276 15.98 22.36 -3.18
C LEU A 276 15.40 23.42 -2.24
N ASP A 277 15.23 24.63 -2.74
CA ASP A 277 14.82 25.82 -1.97
C ASP A 277 13.33 26.18 -2.18
N GLY A 278 12.97 27.42 -1.86
CA GLY A 278 11.61 27.94 -1.98
C GLY A 278 11.03 27.94 -3.41
N ARG A 279 11.86 27.77 -4.46
CA ARG A 279 11.39 27.55 -5.84
C ARG A 279 10.43 26.38 -5.91
N PHE A 280 10.67 25.34 -5.12
CA PHE A 280 9.86 24.13 -5.08
C PHE A 280 8.79 24.16 -3.97
N SER A 281 8.35 25.35 -3.55
CA SER A 281 7.35 25.51 -2.49
C SER A 281 5.99 24.88 -2.79
N GLN A 282 5.65 24.68 -4.06
CA GLN A 282 4.44 23.94 -4.48
C GLN A 282 4.66 22.43 -4.59
N VAL A 283 5.89 21.94 -4.49
CA VAL A 283 6.15 20.50 -4.40
C VAL A 283 5.79 20.05 -2.99
N MET A 284 4.83 19.14 -2.87
CA MET A 284 4.35 18.64 -1.58
C MET A 284 4.91 17.26 -1.21
N ALA A 285 5.51 16.53 -2.17
CA ALA A 285 6.20 15.26 -1.92
C ALA A 285 7.14 14.93 -3.09
N TRP A 286 8.27 14.28 -2.77
CA TRP A 286 9.21 13.73 -3.75
C TRP A 286 8.93 12.24 -3.97
N ASP A 287 8.51 11.85 -5.18
CA ASP A 287 8.28 10.44 -5.55
C ASP A 287 9.61 9.80 -5.98
N LEU A 288 10.09 8.81 -5.21
CA LEU A 288 11.27 8.02 -5.57
C LEU A 288 10.95 6.80 -6.44
N GLY A 289 9.68 6.63 -6.83
CA GLY A 289 9.26 5.62 -7.77
C GLY A 289 8.76 4.32 -7.14
N THR A 290 8.61 3.32 -7.99
CA THR A 290 8.12 1.99 -7.62
C THR A 290 9.25 1.14 -7.03
N LEU A 291 9.00 0.51 -5.88
CA LEU A 291 9.92 -0.45 -5.27
C LEU A 291 9.55 -1.86 -5.72
N THR A 292 10.35 -2.43 -6.63
CA THR A 292 10.04 -3.72 -7.28
C THR A 292 10.97 -4.85 -6.86
N GLN A 293 12.24 -4.55 -6.60
CA GLN A 293 13.26 -5.54 -6.26
C GLN A 293 14.06 -5.12 -5.01
N PRO A 294 14.67 -6.07 -4.29
CA PRO A 294 15.47 -5.76 -3.10
C PRO A 294 16.63 -4.78 -3.35
N GLY A 295 17.22 -4.79 -4.55
CA GLY A 295 18.30 -3.87 -4.92
C GLY A 295 17.88 -2.40 -5.00
N ASP A 296 16.60 -2.11 -5.20
CA ASP A 296 16.06 -0.75 -5.28
C ASP A 296 16.17 -0.02 -3.91
N LEU A 297 16.14 -0.77 -2.80
CA LEU A 297 16.15 -0.20 -1.44
C LEU A 297 17.39 0.65 -1.16
N GLU A 298 18.58 0.16 -1.54
CA GLU A 298 19.84 0.88 -1.32
C GLU A 298 19.91 2.16 -2.16
N LEU A 299 19.33 2.14 -3.37
CA LEU A 299 19.24 3.32 -4.21
C LEU A 299 18.28 4.34 -3.59
N CYS A 300 17.07 3.94 -3.21
CA CYS A 300 16.09 4.81 -2.57
C CYS A 300 16.61 5.43 -1.26
N HIS A 301 17.35 4.66 -0.46
CA HIS A 301 17.94 5.17 0.78
C HIS A 301 18.98 6.26 0.52
N ARG A 302 19.87 6.07 -0.47
CA ARG A 302 20.84 7.09 -0.89
C ARG A 302 20.17 8.35 -1.43
N TRP A 303 19.10 8.20 -2.20
CA TRP A 303 18.32 9.34 -2.70
C TRP A 303 17.65 10.13 -1.58
N SER A 304 17.04 9.44 -0.61
CA SER A 304 16.45 10.08 0.57
C SER A 304 17.49 10.90 1.35
N GLN A 305 18.69 10.36 1.59
CA GLN A 305 19.79 11.10 2.23
C GLN A 305 20.26 12.31 1.41
N ALA A 306 20.29 12.19 0.07
CA ALA A 306 20.67 13.29 -0.80
C ALA A 306 19.64 14.43 -0.74
N ILE A 307 18.35 14.12 -0.77
CA ILE A 307 17.28 15.12 -0.62
C ILE A 307 17.44 15.83 0.73
N GLU A 308 17.58 15.09 1.83
CA GLU A 308 17.77 15.65 3.17
C GLU A 308 18.98 16.59 3.24
N TYR A 309 20.08 16.25 2.56
CA TYR A 309 21.29 17.07 2.52
C TYR A 309 21.13 18.37 1.71
N PHE A 310 20.46 18.33 0.55
CA PHE A 310 20.32 19.49 -0.34
C PHE A 310 19.08 20.35 -0.07
N GLU A 311 18.18 19.88 0.80
CA GLU A 311 16.95 20.57 1.17
C GLU A 311 17.22 21.70 2.16
N SER A 312 17.01 22.94 1.69
CA SER A 312 17.31 24.14 2.48
C SER A 312 16.28 24.39 3.60
N VAL A 313 15.07 23.85 3.46
CA VAL A 313 14.01 23.88 4.47
C VAL A 313 13.37 22.49 4.50
N PRO A 314 13.62 21.65 5.51
CA PRO A 314 13.09 20.29 5.58
C PRO A 314 11.59 20.33 5.77
N SER A 315 10.84 20.22 4.67
CA SER A 315 9.38 20.23 4.70
C SER A 315 8.73 19.21 3.76
N ARG A 316 9.45 18.69 2.75
CA ARG A 316 8.86 17.81 1.75
C ARG A 316 9.09 16.34 2.09
N PRO A 317 8.03 15.55 2.33
CA PRO A 317 8.16 14.13 2.55
C PRO A 317 8.66 13.40 1.30
N VAL A 318 9.47 12.38 1.51
CA VAL A 318 9.81 11.38 0.51
C VAL A 318 8.69 10.34 0.41
N LEU A 319 8.24 10.07 -0.81
CA LEU A 319 7.23 9.09 -1.17
C LEU A 319 7.86 7.87 -1.83
N LEU A 320 7.46 6.68 -1.41
CA LEU A 320 7.76 5.41 -2.09
C LEU A 320 6.49 4.64 -2.45
N ARG A 321 6.52 3.92 -3.57
CA ARG A 321 5.39 3.13 -4.10
C ARG A 321 5.75 1.63 -4.11
N PRO A 322 5.66 0.93 -2.97
CA PRO A 322 6.00 -0.50 -2.90
C PRO A 322 4.98 -1.36 -3.66
N THR A 323 5.44 -2.24 -4.56
CA THR A 323 4.65 -3.39 -5.06
C THR A 323 4.93 -4.66 -4.26
N GLY A 324 6.00 -4.63 -3.46
CA GLY A 324 6.33 -5.57 -2.38
C GLY A 324 7.19 -4.84 -1.34
N MET A 325 7.65 -5.56 -0.30
CA MET A 325 8.58 -4.98 0.70
C MET A 325 8.03 -3.71 1.40
N THR A 326 6.71 -3.63 1.60
CA THR A 326 6.00 -2.48 2.17
C THR A 326 6.58 -2.03 3.52
N ARG A 327 7.04 -2.99 4.33
CA ARG A 327 7.66 -2.71 5.62
C ARG A 327 9.00 -2.01 5.45
N GLU A 328 9.84 -2.48 4.53
CA GLU A 328 11.14 -1.92 4.21
C GLU A 328 11.00 -0.53 3.61
N ALA A 329 10.07 -0.34 2.66
CA ALA A 329 9.76 0.95 2.06
C ALA A 329 9.39 2.00 3.13
N SER A 330 8.53 1.63 4.09
CA SER A 330 8.11 2.53 5.18
C SER A 330 9.20 2.90 6.21
N ARG A 331 10.38 2.28 6.13
CA ARG A 331 11.55 2.67 6.93
C ARG A 331 12.41 3.73 6.25
N ILE A 332 12.32 3.83 4.93
CA ILE A 332 13.09 4.76 4.11
C ILE A 332 12.27 6.02 3.82
N ALA A 333 11.01 5.85 3.43
CA ALA A 333 10.14 6.97 3.06
C ALA A 333 9.36 7.54 4.24
N ASP A 334 9.10 8.85 4.19
CA ASP A 334 8.20 9.56 5.08
C ASP A 334 6.73 9.22 4.79
N LEU A 335 6.45 8.79 3.56
CA LEU A 335 5.11 8.49 3.05
C LEU A 335 5.17 7.26 2.13
N VAL A 336 4.16 6.40 2.21
CA VAL A 336 4.01 5.29 1.26
C VAL A 336 2.69 5.39 0.53
N MET A 337 2.71 5.13 -0.78
CA MET A 337 1.49 4.94 -1.56
C MET A 337 1.32 3.47 -1.87
N ILE A 338 0.16 2.92 -1.48
CA ILE A 338 -0.21 1.54 -1.77
C ILE A 338 -1.44 1.50 -2.67
N GLY A 339 -1.50 0.47 -3.49
CA GLY A 339 -2.67 0.14 -4.29
C GLY A 339 -2.31 -1.01 -5.22
N ARG A 340 -3.33 -1.59 -5.84
CA ARG A 340 -3.16 -2.64 -6.84
C ARG A 340 -4.28 -2.55 -7.87
N PRO A 341 -4.10 -3.14 -9.06
CA PRO A 341 -5.17 -3.21 -10.04
C PRO A 341 -6.42 -3.86 -9.47
N THR A 342 -7.56 -3.22 -9.68
CA THR A 342 -8.88 -3.66 -9.24
C THR A 342 -9.89 -3.67 -10.38
N LEU A 343 -9.85 -2.66 -11.26
CA LEU A 343 -10.79 -2.52 -12.36
C LEU A 343 -10.63 -3.67 -13.36
N GLY A 344 -11.74 -4.31 -13.72
CA GLY A 344 -11.75 -5.45 -14.65
C GLY A 344 -11.14 -6.74 -14.09
N SER A 345 -10.64 -6.74 -12.85
CA SER A 345 -10.01 -7.91 -12.26
C SER A 345 -10.98 -8.77 -11.46
N THR A 346 -10.62 -10.05 -11.24
CA THR A 346 -11.40 -11.00 -10.41
C THR A 346 -11.41 -10.70 -8.91
N ILE A 347 -10.78 -9.61 -8.47
CA ILE A 347 -10.77 -9.23 -7.06
C ILE A 347 -12.15 -8.74 -6.61
N SER A 348 -12.58 -9.14 -5.42
CA SER A 348 -13.75 -8.56 -4.77
C SER A 348 -13.35 -7.29 -3.99
N TRP A 349 -14.28 -6.34 -3.83
CA TRP A 349 -14.04 -5.16 -2.99
C TRP A 349 -13.68 -5.51 -1.54
N PRO A 350 -14.28 -6.55 -0.92
CA PRO A 350 -13.79 -7.13 0.34
C PRO A 350 -12.33 -7.57 0.33
N ALA A 351 -11.91 -8.33 -0.67
CA ALA A 351 -10.55 -8.81 -0.76
C ALA A 351 -9.58 -7.63 -0.93
N TYR A 352 -9.98 -6.59 -1.68
CA TYR A 352 -9.22 -5.36 -1.78
C TYR A 352 -9.10 -4.63 -0.44
N GLY A 353 -10.21 -4.44 0.30
CA GLY A 353 -10.19 -3.84 1.64
C GLY A 353 -9.36 -4.64 2.65
N ALA A 354 -9.44 -5.97 2.62
CA ALA A 354 -8.62 -6.85 3.45
C ALA A 354 -7.13 -6.72 3.11
N TRP A 355 -6.79 -6.66 1.82
CA TRP A 355 -5.44 -6.42 1.33
C TRP A 355 -4.90 -5.06 1.80
N LEU A 356 -5.67 -3.98 1.65
CA LEU A 356 -5.30 -2.66 2.16
C LEU A 356 -5.03 -2.69 3.67
N GLY A 357 -5.93 -3.32 4.44
CA GLY A 357 -5.76 -3.50 5.89
C GLY A 357 -4.49 -4.28 6.25
N GLN A 358 -4.10 -5.26 5.44
CA GLN A 358 -2.84 -5.98 5.59
C GLN A 358 -1.63 -5.11 5.29
N GLN A 359 -1.64 -4.37 4.17
CA GLN A 359 -0.56 -3.44 3.83
C GLN A 359 -0.38 -2.40 4.94
N ARG A 360 -1.47 -1.86 5.50
CA ARG A 360 -1.42 -0.93 6.63
C ARG A 360 -0.74 -1.51 7.87
N ARG A 361 -0.87 -2.81 8.14
CA ARG A 361 -0.17 -3.48 9.25
C ARG A 361 1.32 -3.68 9.00
N LEU A 362 1.74 -3.75 7.73
CA LEU A 362 3.15 -3.87 7.35
C LEU A 362 3.89 -2.53 7.44
N VAL A 363 3.19 -1.43 7.16
CA VAL A 363 3.73 -0.06 7.27
C VAL A 363 4.10 0.27 8.71
N ARG A 364 5.28 0.87 8.91
CA ARG A 364 5.76 1.34 10.22
C ARG A 364 4.72 2.26 10.88
N GLY A 365 4.48 2.05 12.17
CA GLY A 365 3.60 2.91 12.96
C GLY A 365 4.03 4.37 12.87
N GLY A 366 3.09 5.26 12.54
CA GLY A 366 3.33 6.69 12.36
C GLY A 366 3.52 7.13 10.91
N THR A 367 4.00 6.26 10.01
CA THR A 367 4.14 6.59 8.58
C THR A 367 2.75 6.79 7.95
N PRO A 368 2.45 7.98 7.40
CA PRO A 368 1.24 8.22 6.61
C PRO A 368 1.17 7.33 5.37
N LEU A 369 -0.05 7.13 4.89
CA LEU A 369 -0.32 6.24 3.76
C LEU A 369 -1.25 6.94 2.77
N TRP A 370 -0.88 6.94 1.50
CA TRP A 370 -1.76 7.29 0.39
C TRP A 370 -2.28 6.03 -0.29
N VAL A 371 -3.50 6.11 -0.82
CA VAL A 371 -4.09 5.01 -1.58
C VAL A 371 -4.16 5.39 -3.05
N ASN A 372 -3.68 4.49 -3.90
CA ASN A 372 -3.80 4.59 -5.35
C ASN A 372 -5.18 4.07 -5.81
N VAL A 373 -5.81 4.80 -6.72
CA VAL A 373 -7.14 4.52 -7.28
C VAL A 373 -7.06 4.61 -8.80
N GLU A 374 -7.40 3.53 -9.51
CA GLU A 374 -7.37 3.52 -10.97
C GLU A 374 -8.52 4.34 -11.56
N THR A 375 -8.25 5.11 -12.61
CA THR A 375 -9.28 5.90 -13.33
C THR A 375 -9.77 5.24 -14.61
N HIS A 376 -9.14 4.14 -15.01
CA HIS A 376 -9.49 3.27 -16.13
C HIS A 376 -8.77 1.94 -15.92
N CYS A 377 -9.20 0.89 -16.61
CA CYS A 377 -8.53 -0.41 -16.57
C CYS A 377 -7.05 -0.28 -16.96
N GLY A 378 -6.21 -1.13 -16.37
CA GLY A 378 -4.76 -1.05 -16.52
C GLY A 378 -4.24 -1.35 -17.93
N SER A 379 -2.92 -1.27 -18.07
CA SER A 379 -2.25 -1.29 -19.37
C SER A 379 -2.34 -2.64 -20.08
N HIS A 380 -2.57 -3.75 -19.38
CA HIS A 380 -2.73 -5.06 -20.01
C HIS A 380 -4.07 -5.15 -20.73
N PHE A 381 -5.16 -4.67 -20.12
CA PHE A 381 -6.45 -4.54 -20.79
C PHE A 381 -6.39 -3.54 -21.96
N ALA A 382 -5.77 -2.37 -21.77
CA ALA A 382 -5.61 -1.38 -22.84
C ALA A 382 -4.83 -1.94 -24.04
N SER A 383 -3.75 -2.70 -23.79
CA SER A 383 -2.95 -3.32 -24.86
C SER A 383 -3.75 -4.36 -25.65
N GLN A 384 -4.52 -5.20 -24.96
CA GLN A 384 -5.38 -6.21 -25.61
C GLN A 384 -6.53 -5.57 -26.39
N LEU A 385 -7.15 -4.52 -25.85
CA LEU A 385 -8.17 -3.74 -26.56
C LEU A 385 -7.58 -3.06 -27.80
N GLY A 386 -6.38 -2.49 -27.66
CA GLY A 386 -5.67 -1.87 -28.77
C GLY A 386 -5.28 -2.87 -29.85
N ALA A 387 -4.93 -4.11 -29.49
CA ALA A 387 -4.66 -5.19 -30.44
C ALA A 387 -5.92 -5.58 -31.25
N LEU A 388 -7.11 -5.52 -30.62
CA LEU A 388 -8.40 -5.77 -31.28
C LEU A 388 -8.89 -4.58 -32.14
N ARG A 389 -8.57 -3.35 -31.73
CA ARG A 389 -9.02 -2.15 -32.45
C ARG A 389 -8.03 -1.66 -33.50
N GLY A 390 -6.78 -2.08 -33.43
CA GLY A 390 -5.69 -1.46 -34.16
C GLY A 390 -5.41 -0.02 -33.70
N SER A 391 -5.73 0.33 -32.45
CA SER A 391 -5.55 1.68 -31.89
C SER A 391 -4.84 1.62 -30.54
N SER A 392 -3.73 2.34 -30.39
CA SER A 392 -2.93 2.36 -29.16
C SER A 392 -3.53 3.20 -28.02
N ALA A 393 -4.61 3.95 -28.28
CA ALA A 393 -5.21 4.88 -27.33
C ALA A 393 -6.49 4.35 -26.65
N ALA A 394 -6.82 3.08 -26.83
CA ALA A 394 -8.05 2.50 -26.31
C ALA A 394 -7.98 2.32 -24.79
N ILE A 395 -8.98 2.82 -24.07
CA ILE A 395 -9.14 2.66 -22.62
C ILE A 395 -10.53 2.13 -22.29
N VAL A 396 -10.66 1.49 -21.13
CA VAL A 396 -11.96 1.17 -20.53
C VAL A 396 -12.11 2.02 -19.28
N PRO A 397 -13.00 3.03 -19.28
CA PRO A 397 -13.08 4.02 -18.22
C PRO A 397 -13.62 3.42 -16.92
N ALA A 398 -13.12 3.89 -15.76
CA ALA A 398 -13.76 3.58 -14.48
C ALA A 398 -15.13 4.27 -14.40
N THR A 399 -16.14 3.57 -13.88
CA THR A 399 -17.44 4.19 -13.60
C THR A 399 -17.40 4.96 -12.27
N PHE A 400 -18.39 5.82 -12.04
CA PHE A 400 -18.53 6.49 -10.74
C PHE A 400 -18.77 5.48 -9.60
N HIS A 401 -19.44 4.35 -9.90
CA HIS A 401 -19.61 3.25 -8.94
C HIS A 401 -18.26 2.62 -8.58
N ASP A 402 -17.41 2.32 -9.57
CA ASP A 402 -16.09 1.72 -9.32
C ASP A 402 -15.22 2.60 -8.42
N LEU A 403 -15.15 3.89 -8.72
CA LEU A 403 -14.41 4.88 -7.93
C LEU A 403 -15.00 5.02 -6.51
N THR A 404 -16.32 4.94 -6.39
CA THR A 404 -17.02 4.96 -5.08
C THR A 404 -16.63 3.75 -4.24
N MET A 405 -16.60 2.55 -4.83
CA MET A 405 -16.25 1.32 -4.12
C MET A 405 -14.77 1.26 -3.77
N ALA A 406 -13.88 1.63 -4.70
CA ALA A 406 -12.44 1.70 -4.47
C ALA A 406 -12.10 2.69 -3.34
N THR A 407 -12.70 3.88 -3.37
CA THR A 407 -12.50 4.88 -2.31
C THR A 407 -13.12 4.42 -1.00
N ALA A 408 -14.32 3.83 -0.98
CA ALA A 408 -14.96 3.32 0.23
C ALA A 408 -14.11 2.24 0.93
N ALA A 409 -13.57 1.28 0.17
CA ALA A 409 -12.66 0.25 0.70
C ALA A 409 -11.41 0.88 1.36
N ALA A 410 -10.92 1.98 0.80
CA ALA A 410 -9.77 2.70 1.33
C ALA A 410 -10.01 3.34 2.70
N PHE A 411 -11.24 3.71 3.08
CA PHE A 411 -11.49 4.32 4.40
C PHE A 411 -11.03 3.43 5.56
N SER A 412 -11.00 2.10 5.36
CA SER A 412 -10.59 1.12 6.38
C SER A 412 -9.16 1.32 6.88
N VAL A 413 -8.28 1.91 6.06
CA VAL A 413 -6.88 2.18 6.40
C VAL A 413 -6.60 3.63 6.80
N SER A 414 -7.65 4.47 6.91
CA SER A 414 -7.56 5.90 7.23
C SER A 414 -6.51 6.63 6.38
N PRO A 415 -6.68 6.65 5.04
CA PRO A 415 -5.70 7.18 4.11
C PRO A 415 -5.51 8.68 4.34
N ARG A 416 -4.27 9.14 4.15
CA ARG A 416 -3.87 10.55 4.24
C ARG A 416 -3.75 11.20 2.87
N GLY A 417 -4.38 10.62 1.85
CA GLY A 417 -4.39 11.11 0.48
C GLY A 417 -4.89 10.04 -0.49
N PHE A 418 -5.50 10.49 -1.58
CA PHE A 418 -5.98 9.65 -2.69
C PHE A 418 -5.23 10.03 -3.95
N CYS A 419 -4.58 9.06 -4.57
CA CYS A 419 -3.82 9.23 -5.81
C CYS A 419 -4.57 8.53 -6.92
N PHE A 420 -5.06 9.28 -7.89
CA PHE A 420 -5.80 8.78 -9.03
C PHE A 420 -4.81 8.48 -10.17
N GLN A 421 -4.63 7.20 -10.49
CA GLN A 421 -3.75 6.75 -11.57
C GLN A 421 -4.44 6.91 -12.92
N SER A 422 -3.78 7.60 -13.83
CA SER A 422 -4.32 7.99 -15.13
C SER A 422 -3.19 7.94 -16.16
N GLN A 423 -3.26 6.97 -17.07
CA GLN A 423 -2.28 6.77 -18.16
C GLN A 423 -2.77 7.41 -19.48
N ALA A 424 -3.96 8.01 -19.50
CA ALA A 424 -4.53 8.68 -20.65
C ALA A 424 -5.14 10.03 -20.25
N SER A 425 -4.93 11.05 -21.08
CA SER A 425 -5.38 12.42 -20.84
C SER A 425 -6.90 12.52 -20.65
N LEU A 426 -7.32 13.26 -19.63
CA LEU A 426 -8.73 13.59 -19.39
C LEU A 426 -9.26 14.71 -20.30
N ALA A 427 -8.38 15.47 -20.93
CA ALA A 427 -8.73 16.62 -21.76
C ALA A 427 -9.10 16.24 -23.22
N GLY A 428 -9.02 14.96 -23.58
CA GLY A 428 -9.37 14.47 -24.91
C GLY A 428 -10.88 14.56 -25.19
N GLY A 429 -11.25 14.70 -26.47
CA GLY A 429 -12.65 14.78 -26.90
C GLY A 429 -13.41 13.45 -26.88
N GLU A 430 -12.72 12.32 -26.72
CA GLU A 430 -13.31 10.99 -26.71
C GLU A 430 -14.34 10.81 -25.56
N PRO A 431 -15.47 10.11 -25.79
CA PRO A 431 -16.51 9.89 -24.78
C PRO A 431 -15.98 9.27 -23.48
N GLU A 432 -15.01 8.35 -23.57
CA GLU A 432 -14.41 7.66 -22.42
C GLU A 432 -13.69 8.65 -21.49
N ASN A 433 -13.04 9.67 -22.05
CA ASN A 433 -12.36 10.69 -21.26
C ASN A 433 -13.34 11.63 -20.57
N GLN A 434 -14.46 11.96 -21.23
CA GLN A 434 -15.53 12.78 -20.65
C GLN A 434 -16.21 12.04 -19.49
N ILE A 435 -16.51 10.75 -19.66
CA ILE A 435 -17.06 9.88 -18.62
C ILE A 435 -16.12 9.81 -17.42
N ARG A 436 -14.82 9.58 -17.65
CA ARG A 436 -13.81 9.58 -16.58
C ARG A 436 -13.76 10.92 -15.86
N GLY A 437 -13.74 12.03 -16.59
CA GLY A 437 -13.71 13.38 -16.01
C GLY A 437 -14.89 13.63 -15.07
N LEU A 438 -16.11 13.29 -15.51
CA LEU A 438 -17.32 13.43 -14.70
C LEU A 438 -17.34 12.48 -13.50
N ALA A 439 -16.94 11.22 -13.68
CA ALA A 439 -16.85 10.25 -12.59
C ALA A 439 -15.84 10.69 -11.52
N LEU A 440 -14.69 11.25 -11.94
CA LEU A 440 -13.68 11.79 -11.03
C LEU A 440 -14.15 13.05 -10.31
N GLU A 441 -14.87 13.95 -11.00
CA GLU A 441 -15.46 15.12 -10.37
C GLU A 441 -16.47 14.73 -9.27
N LEU A 442 -17.38 13.81 -9.57
CA LEU A 442 -18.36 13.29 -8.60
C LEU A 442 -17.64 12.62 -7.41
N THR A 443 -16.57 11.86 -7.68
CA THR A 443 -15.76 11.22 -6.64
C THR A 443 -15.05 12.25 -5.77
N ASN A 444 -14.47 13.29 -6.35
CA ASN A 444 -13.80 14.36 -5.61
C ASN A 444 -14.79 15.18 -4.76
N LEU A 445 -16.00 15.41 -5.26
CA LEU A 445 -17.09 16.03 -4.47
C LEU A 445 -17.52 15.13 -3.31
N ARG A 446 -17.55 13.81 -3.51
CA ARG A 446 -17.87 12.83 -2.46
C ARG A 446 -16.77 12.74 -1.41
N LEU A 447 -15.51 12.73 -1.80
CA LEU A 447 -14.38 12.77 -0.88
C LEU A 447 -14.34 14.09 -0.09
N GLY A 448 -14.64 15.22 -0.73
CA GLY A 448 -14.77 16.51 -0.05
C GLY A 448 -15.89 16.54 0.99
N LEU A 449 -17.01 15.87 0.74
CA LEU A 449 -18.08 15.69 1.74
C LEU A 449 -17.61 14.90 2.98
N ALA A 450 -16.69 13.94 2.79
CA ALA A 450 -16.14 13.10 3.85
C ALA A 450 -14.85 13.65 4.50
N GLU A 451 -14.32 14.79 4.02
CA GLU A 451 -13.03 15.34 4.43
C GLU A 451 -12.87 15.51 5.96
N PRO A 452 -13.88 15.98 6.73
CA PRO A 452 -13.73 16.13 8.18
C PRO A 452 -13.33 14.83 8.89
N TRP A 453 -13.87 13.69 8.42
CA TRP A 453 -13.58 12.37 8.97
C TRP A 453 -12.30 11.77 8.40
N LEU A 454 -11.95 12.05 7.16
CA LEU A 454 -10.68 11.61 6.58
C LEU A 454 -9.48 12.33 7.24
N ALA A 455 -9.63 13.61 7.57
CA ALA A 455 -8.57 14.43 8.17
C ALA A 455 -8.35 14.09 9.66
N GLY A 456 -9.42 14.06 10.46
CA GLY A 456 -9.32 13.91 11.92
C GLY A 456 -9.82 12.59 12.49
N GLY A 457 -10.41 11.73 11.66
CA GLY A 457 -11.14 10.56 12.13
C GLY A 457 -10.28 9.43 12.61
N LYS A 458 -10.84 8.67 13.55
CA LYS A 458 -10.32 7.37 13.98
C LYS A 458 -11.31 6.30 13.56
N SER A 459 -10.81 5.24 12.92
CA SER A 459 -11.62 4.06 12.64
C SER A 459 -12.16 3.49 13.96
N ALA A 460 -13.47 3.32 14.01
CA ALA A 460 -14.21 2.75 15.13
C ALA A 460 -14.70 1.34 14.78
N THR A 461 -15.51 0.75 15.67
CA THR A 461 -16.16 -0.55 15.46
C THR A 461 -17.06 -0.55 14.22
N VAL A 462 -17.10 -1.67 13.49
CA VAL A 462 -17.98 -1.87 12.32
C VAL A 462 -19.46 -1.82 12.73
N ALA A 463 -20.26 -1.09 11.95
CA ALA A 463 -21.71 -1.07 12.04
C ALA A 463 -22.27 -2.34 11.40
N HIS A 464 -23.04 -3.10 12.18
CA HIS A 464 -23.63 -4.35 11.72
C HIS A 464 -24.94 -4.06 10.99
N SER A 465 -25.07 -4.54 9.76
CA SER A 465 -26.32 -4.43 9.00
C SER A 465 -27.27 -5.59 9.31
N SER A 466 -28.57 -5.37 9.09
CA SER A 466 -29.56 -6.44 9.01
C SER A 466 -29.36 -7.35 7.79
N ARG A 467 -28.57 -6.90 6.81
CA ARG A 467 -28.18 -7.66 5.63
C ARG A 467 -26.78 -8.27 5.83
N GLY A 468 -26.65 -9.58 5.61
CA GLY A 468 -25.37 -10.28 5.79
C GLY A 468 -24.28 -9.89 4.78
N ASP A 469 -24.67 -9.34 3.63
CA ASP A 469 -23.78 -8.90 2.57
C ASP A 469 -23.40 -7.42 2.67
N LEU A 470 -23.75 -6.73 3.77
CA LEU A 470 -23.52 -5.30 3.93
C LEU A 470 -23.00 -5.00 5.33
N SER A 471 -22.01 -4.13 5.43
CA SER A 471 -21.57 -3.57 6.70
C SER A 471 -21.30 -2.08 6.57
N GLY A 472 -21.19 -1.37 7.68
CA GLY A 472 -20.74 0.01 7.68
C GLY A 472 -19.40 0.17 8.36
N LEU A 473 -18.38 0.62 7.65
CA LEU A 473 -17.16 1.09 8.30
C LEU A 473 -17.48 2.40 9.03
N VAL A 474 -17.15 2.49 10.31
CA VAL A 474 -17.43 3.69 11.11
C VAL A 474 -16.15 4.48 11.32
N VAL A 475 -16.15 5.75 10.91
CA VAL A 475 -15.09 6.72 11.19
C VAL A 475 -15.63 7.76 12.17
N LYS A 476 -14.97 7.89 13.32
CA LYS A 476 -15.42 8.77 14.40
C LYS A 476 -14.52 10.00 14.51
N VAL A 477 -15.15 11.18 14.59
CA VAL A 477 -14.54 12.45 14.99
C VAL A 477 -15.39 13.03 16.12
N GLU A 478 -14.82 13.16 17.32
CA GLU A 478 -15.53 13.71 18.49
C GLU A 478 -16.89 13.02 18.75
N ARG A 479 -18.01 13.75 18.57
CA ARG A 479 -19.41 13.28 18.73
C ARG A 479 -20.10 12.95 17.41
N SER A 480 -19.33 12.86 16.33
CA SER A 480 -19.81 12.62 14.97
C SER A 480 -19.26 11.30 14.43
N HIS A 481 -20.15 10.47 13.89
CA HIS A 481 -19.84 9.16 13.33
C HIS A 481 -20.26 9.15 11.86
N LEU A 482 -19.29 9.01 10.97
CA LEU A 482 -19.53 8.74 9.55
C LEU A 482 -19.51 7.24 9.35
N ILE A 483 -20.58 6.69 8.79
CA ILE A 483 -20.69 5.32 8.39
C ILE A 483 -20.53 5.28 6.88
N VAL A 484 -19.55 4.52 6.42
CA VAL A 484 -19.30 4.23 5.00
C VAL A 484 -19.83 2.83 4.72
N PRO A 485 -20.98 2.70 4.04
CA PRO A 485 -21.49 1.40 3.65
C PRO A 485 -20.50 0.66 2.74
N MET A 486 -20.33 -0.63 3.00
CA MET A 486 -19.53 -1.54 2.19
C MET A 486 -20.31 -2.83 1.94
N ARG A 487 -20.57 -3.12 0.67
CA ARG A 487 -21.18 -4.37 0.21
C ARG A 487 -20.10 -5.43 0.05
N TRP A 488 -20.30 -6.58 0.69
CA TRP A 488 -19.40 -7.72 0.67
C TRP A 488 -19.67 -8.70 -0.48
N SER A 489 -20.80 -8.53 -1.18
CA SER A 489 -21.21 -9.34 -2.32
C SER A 489 -20.73 -8.78 -3.67
N ASP A 490 -20.31 -7.51 -3.74
CA ASP A 490 -19.93 -6.87 -5.00
C ASP A 490 -18.54 -7.32 -5.46
N GLN A 491 -18.48 -7.82 -6.70
CA GLN A 491 -17.24 -8.09 -7.42
C GLN A 491 -16.91 -6.91 -8.33
N ALA A 492 -15.62 -6.63 -8.54
CA ALA A 492 -15.22 -5.60 -9.51
C ALA A 492 -15.61 -5.95 -10.97
N LEU A 493 -15.90 -7.23 -11.25
CA LEU A 493 -16.35 -7.71 -12.56
C LEU A 493 -17.85 -7.52 -12.81
N ALA A 494 -18.65 -7.39 -11.76
CA ALA A 494 -20.09 -7.28 -11.86
C ALA A 494 -20.67 -6.72 -10.54
N PRO A 495 -21.23 -5.50 -10.52
CA PRO A 495 -22.06 -5.05 -9.40
C PRO A 495 -23.18 -6.07 -9.15
N GLY A 496 -23.43 -6.38 -7.87
CA GLY A 496 -24.39 -7.40 -7.48
C GLY A 496 -25.79 -7.16 -8.07
N GLY A 497 -26.48 -8.25 -8.42
CA GLY A 497 -27.85 -8.20 -8.94
C GLY A 497 -28.84 -7.56 -7.95
N LYS A 498 -30.05 -7.20 -8.45
CA LYS A 498 -31.11 -6.54 -7.68
C LYS A 498 -31.23 -7.09 -6.26
N THR A 499 -30.90 -6.26 -5.29
CA THR A 499 -31.19 -6.56 -3.90
C THR A 499 -32.63 -6.13 -3.64
N ASN A 500 -33.46 -7.02 -3.10
CA ASN A 500 -34.84 -6.69 -2.77
C ASN A 500 -34.88 -5.38 -1.95
N PRO A 501 -35.75 -4.41 -2.30
CA PRO A 501 -35.89 -3.15 -1.57
C PRO A 501 -36.57 -3.42 -0.23
N GLN A 502 -35.81 -3.97 0.71
CA GLN A 502 -36.19 -4.08 2.10
C GLN A 502 -35.42 -3.02 2.89
N PRO A 503 -36.07 -2.33 3.84
CA PRO A 503 -35.39 -1.40 4.71
C PRO A 503 -34.20 -2.06 5.40
N ILE A 504 -33.06 -1.38 5.35
CA ILE A 504 -31.79 -1.84 5.90
C ILE A 504 -31.61 -1.18 7.26
N SER A 505 -31.34 -1.97 8.28
CA SER A 505 -31.01 -1.45 9.62
C SER A 505 -29.53 -1.58 9.92
N PHE A 506 -28.88 -0.53 10.40
CA PHE A 506 -27.52 -0.58 10.94
C PHE A 506 -27.54 -0.42 12.45
N LYS A 507 -26.79 -1.27 13.17
CA LYS A 507 -26.60 -1.19 14.62
C LYS A 507 -25.23 -0.61 14.94
N LEU A 508 -25.22 0.50 15.69
CA LEU A 508 -24.05 1.28 16.07
C LEU A 508 -23.80 1.20 17.59
N PRO A 509 -22.76 0.49 18.04
CA PRO A 509 -22.45 0.39 19.47
C PRO A 509 -21.85 1.70 19.99
N GLY A 510 -22.16 2.04 21.25
CA GLY A 510 -21.54 3.18 21.94
C GLY A 510 -22.00 4.59 21.51
N VAL A 511 -22.98 4.70 20.60
CA VAL A 511 -23.58 5.97 20.19
C VAL A 511 -24.77 6.32 21.10
N PRO A 512 -24.89 7.56 21.62
CA PRO A 512 -26.04 7.98 22.44
C PRO A 512 -27.39 7.96 21.69
N GLU A 513 -28.49 7.93 22.44
CA GLU A 513 -29.85 8.02 21.87
C GLU A 513 -30.23 9.44 21.43
N SER A 514 -29.57 10.45 22.01
CA SER A 514 -29.70 11.87 21.64
C SER A 514 -29.12 12.23 20.26
N SER A 515 -28.46 11.30 19.58
CA SER A 515 -27.85 11.54 18.28
C SER A 515 -28.88 11.54 17.15
N ASP A 516 -28.77 12.51 16.26
CA ASP A 516 -29.53 12.53 15.01
C ASP A 516 -28.83 11.71 13.94
N ALA A 517 -29.61 11.03 13.10
CA ALA A 517 -29.13 10.20 12.00
C ALA A 517 -29.57 10.77 10.64
N TYR A 518 -28.65 10.75 9.67
CA TYR A 518 -28.88 11.28 8.32
C TYR A 518 -28.29 10.35 7.26
N LEU A 519 -28.99 10.21 6.14
CA LEU A 519 -28.46 9.73 4.87
C LEU A 519 -27.88 10.93 4.12
N LEU A 520 -26.64 10.83 3.67
CA LEU A 520 -25.94 11.89 2.95
C LEU A 520 -25.59 11.42 1.54
N SER A 521 -26.06 12.13 0.52
CA SER A 521 -25.51 12.08 -0.84
C SER A 521 -24.84 13.42 -1.14
N ILE A 522 -24.02 13.50 -2.20
CA ILE A 522 -23.43 14.78 -2.63
C ILE A 522 -24.45 15.78 -3.18
N ALA A 523 -25.70 15.37 -3.38
CA ALA A 523 -26.79 16.22 -3.84
C ALA A 523 -27.79 16.61 -2.74
N GLY A 524 -27.73 15.99 -1.55
CA GLY A 524 -28.64 16.32 -0.46
C GLY A 524 -28.52 15.42 0.77
N SER A 525 -29.25 15.78 1.82
CA SER A 525 -29.34 15.01 3.06
C SER A 525 -30.81 14.65 3.36
N GLN A 526 -31.02 13.50 4.01
CA GLN A 526 -32.32 13.05 4.50
C GLN A 526 -32.19 12.56 5.93
N ARG A 527 -33.06 13.03 6.84
CA ARG A 527 -33.09 12.54 8.23
C ARG A 527 -33.63 11.11 8.26
N LEU A 528 -33.00 10.26 9.07
CA LEU A 528 -33.33 8.85 9.21
C LEU A 528 -33.97 8.55 10.57
N PRO A 529 -34.88 7.57 10.65
CA PRO A 529 -35.36 7.07 11.92
C PRO A 529 -34.23 6.35 12.68
N ALA A 530 -34.06 6.71 13.95
CA ALA A 530 -33.12 6.10 14.87
C ALA A 530 -33.84 5.66 16.15
N LYS A 531 -33.51 4.48 16.67
CA LYS A 531 -34.08 3.94 17.93
C LYS A 531 -33.02 3.24 18.76
N ARG A 532 -33.10 3.35 20.09
CA ARG A 532 -32.23 2.59 21.00
C ARG A 532 -32.63 1.12 21.00
N VAL A 533 -31.65 0.23 20.87
CA VAL A 533 -31.82 -1.23 20.99
C VAL A 533 -30.72 -1.84 21.85
N THR A 534 -30.91 -3.08 22.30
CA THR A 534 -29.84 -3.84 22.94
C THR A 534 -28.63 -3.93 22.01
N GLY A 535 -27.49 -3.41 22.46
CA GLY A 535 -26.24 -3.37 21.68
C GLY A 535 -25.93 -2.04 20.98
N GLY A 536 -26.83 -1.04 20.98
CA GLY A 536 -26.50 0.28 20.41
C GLY A 536 -27.68 1.09 19.86
N LEU A 537 -27.37 2.11 19.07
CA LEU A 537 -28.35 2.85 18.28
C LEU A 537 -28.64 2.08 16.98
N GLN A 538 -29.90 1.85 16.66
CA GLN A 538 -30.31 1.29 15.37
C GLN A 538 -30.84 2.39 14.47
N ILE A 539 -30.24 2.56 13.29
CA ILE A 539 -30.71 3.44 12.22
C ILE A 539 -31.35 2.59 11.11
N THR A 540 -32.45 3.05 10.54
CA THR A 540 -33.14 2.35 9.44
C THR A 540 -33.14 3.22 8.18
N VAL A 541 -32.81 2.61 7.05
CA VAL A 541 -32.74 3.25 5.73
C VAL A 541 -33.63 2.47 4.76
N ASP A 542 -34.62 3.13 4.16
CA ASP A 542 -35.55 2.46 3.22
C ASP A 542 -34.87 2.09 1.90
N HIS A 543 -34.08 3.02 1.36
CA HIS A 543 -33.26 2.83 0.17
C HIS A 543 -31.87 3.43 0.40
N LEU A 544 -30.83 2.60 0.26
CA LEU A 544 -29.44 3.00 0.46
C LEU A 544 -28.72 3.08 -0.90
N PRO A 545 -28.45 4.29 -1.42
CA PRO A 545 -27.60 4.47 -2.59
C PRO A 545 -26.15 4.03 -2.30
N ASP A 546 -25.46 3.51 -3.31
CA ASP A 546 -24.09 3.00 -3.16
C ASP A 546 -23.05 4.11 -2.92
N ASP A 547 -23.34 5.32 -3.39
CA ASP A 547 -22.50 6.50 -3.22
C ASP A 547 -22.80 7.29 -1.94
N ALA A 548 -23.81 6.88 -1.16
CA ALA A 548 -24.21 7.58 0.05
C ALA A 548 -23.33 7.24 1.27
N PHE A 549 -23.29 8.19 2.21
CA PHE A 549 -22.82 7.97 3.57
C PHE A 549 -23.99 8.00 4.55
N LEU A 550 -23.81 7.43 5.74
CA LEU A 550 -24.69 7.70 6.88
C LEU A 550 -23.95 8.52 7.91
N LEU A 551 -24.59 9.53 8.46
CA LEU A 551 -24.04 10.39 9.50
C LEU A 551 -24.87 10.22 10.76
N VAL A 552 -24.21 9.97 11.89
CA VAL A 552 -24.83 10.04 13.21
C VAL A 552 -24.08 11.02 14.09
N THR A 553 -24.73 12.10 14.50
CA THR A 553 -24.08 13.20 15.22
C THR A 553 -24.98 13.80 16.29
N GLU A 554 -24.37 14.21 17.41
CA GLU A 554 -25.00 15.09 18.41
C GLU A 554 -24.59 16.55 18.21
N ASP A 555 -23.66 16.80 17.29
CA ASP A 555 -23.13 18.12 17.00
C ASP A 555 -23.89 18.76 15.83
N GLY A 556 -24.75 19.72 16.17
CA GLY A 556 -25.48 20.54 15.20
C GLY A 556 -24.57 21.44 14.35
N TYR A 557 -23.37 21.80 14.82
CA TYR A 557 -22.40 22.56 14.02
C TYR A 557 -21.77 21.68 12.94
N ALA A 558 -21.39 20.44 13.26
CA ALA A 558 -20.93 19.47 12.27
C ALA A 558 -21.98 19.26 11.15
N TYR A 559 -23.25 19.09 11.50
CA TYR A 559 -24.31 18.96 10.50
C TYR A 559 -24.51 20.26 9.68
N SER A 560 -24.48 21.42 10.33
CA SER A 560 -24.59 22.72 9.63
C SER A 560 -23.46 22.95 8.61
N HIS A 561 -22.26 22.45 8.90
CA HIS A 561 -21.13 22.46 7.97
C HIS A 561 -21.42 21.61 6.72
N ILE A 562 -21.94 20.40 6.92
CA ILE A 562 -22.34 19.49 5.85
C ILE A 562 -23.44 20.12 4.97
N GLU A 563 -24.47 20.71 5.57
CA GLU A 563 -25.52 21.38 4.78
C GLU A 563 -24.99 22.57 3.96
N ARG A 564 -23.97 23.28 4.46
CA ARG A 564 -23.32 24.35 3.69
C ARG A 564 -22.60 23.77 2.47
N TYR A 565 -21.83 22.70 2.66
CA TYR A 565 -21.16 21.99 1.58
C TYR A 565 -22.16 21.49 0.52
N LEU A 566 -23.22 20.81 0.96
CA LEU A 566 -24.25 20.29 0.07
C LEU A 566 -24.96 21.42 -0.72
N ARG A 567 -25.34 22.52 -0.08
CA ARG A 567 -25.94 23.66 -0.79
C ARG A 567 -25.02 24.27 -1.84
N GLN A 568 -23.72 24.31 -1.58
CA GLN A 568 -22.73 24.85 -2.51
C GLN A 568 -22.52 23.93 -3.72
N HIS A 569 -22.50 22.61 -3.51
CA HIS A 569 -22.06 21.66 -4.53
C HIS A 569 -23.18 20.85 -5.20
N ALA A 570 -24.38 20.75 -4.60
CA ALA A 570 -25.49 19.97 -5.14
C ALA A 570 -25.88 20.32 -6.60
N PRO A 571 -25.93 21.60 -7.02
CA PRO A 571 -26.25 21.92 -8.42
C PRO A 571 -25.23 21.34 -9.40
N ARG A 572 -23.94 21.42 -9.07
CA ARG A 572 -22.87 20.88 -9.92
C ARG A 572 -22.83 19.36 -9.88
N ALA A 573 -23.01 18.75 -8.71
CA ALA A 573 -23.10 17.30 -8.56
C ALA A 573 -24.25 16.70 -9.37
N ALA A 574 -25.44 17.32 -9.31
CA ALA A 574 -26.60 16.92 -10.11
C ALA A 574 -26.29 17.03 -11.61
N GLN A 575 -25.76 18.17 -12.06
CA GLN A 575 -25.43 18.35 -13.48
C GLN A 575 -24.39 17.32 -13.96
N ALA A 576 -23.31 17.11 -13.20
CA ALA A 576 -22.25 16.18 -13.58
C ALA A 576 -22.77 14.72 -13.68
N ARG A 577 -23.64 14.30 -12.76
CA ARG A 577 -24.24 12.95 -12.82
C ARG A 577 -25.25 12.80 -13.96
N VAL A 578 -26.00 13.86 -14.26
CA VAL A 578 -26.90 13.89 -15.42
C VAL A 578 -26.12 13.78 -16.72
N ASP A 579 -25.04 14.54 -16.87
CA ASP A 579 -24.16 14.48 -18.04
C ASP A 579 -23.53 13.09 -18.18
N LEU A 580 -23.10 12.50 -17.06
CA LEU A 580 -22.56 11.14 -17.02
C LEU A 580 -23.59 10.10 -17.48
N ALA A 581 -24.82 10.15 -16.94
CA ALA A 581 -25.90 9.25 -17.34
C ALA A 581 -26.25 9.38 -18.83
N ALA A 582 -26.26 10.61 -19.37
CA ALA A 582 -26.49 10.86 -20.78
C ALA A 582 -25.40 10.25 -21.68
N LEU A 583 -24.12 10.43 -21.33
CA LEU A 583 -23.00 9.86 -22.06
C LEU A 583 -23.01 8.33 -22.01
N ARG A 584 -23.24 7.73 -20.83
CA ARG A 584 -23.35 6.27 -20.69
C ARG A 584 -24.52 5.71 -21.50
N ARG A 585 -25.68 6.40 -21.52
CA ARG A 585 -26.83 6.02 -22.36
C ARG A 585 -26.49 6.09 -23.85
N GLN A 586 -25.72 7.09 -24.29
CA GLN A 586 -25.25 7.19 -25.67
C GLN A 586 -24.31 6.03 -26.04
N GLN A 587 -23.33 5.71 -25.18
CA GLN A 587 -22.44 4.56 -25.38
C GLN A 587 -23.21 3.24 -25.44
N ALA A 588 -24.18 3.05 -24.54
CA ALA A 588 -25.05 1.87 -24.57
C ALA A 588 -25.81 1.75 -25.89
N ALA A 589 -26.40 2.85 -26.39
CA ALA A 589 -27.10 2.84 -27.67
C ALA A 589 -26.18 2.46 -28.85
N GLN A 590 -24.94 2.95 -28.84
CA GLN A 590 -23.94 2.60 -29.86
C GLN A 590 -23.55 1.12 -29.79
N ALA A 591 -23.22 0.62 -28.59
CA ALA A 591 -22.85 -0.77 -28.37
C ALA A 591 -23.98 -1.75 -28.76
N LEU A 592 -25.22 -1.44 -28.37
CA LEU A 592 -26.39 -2.25 -28.72
C LEU A 592 -26.66 -2.25 -30.23
N GLY A 593 -26.42 -1.13 -30.92
CA GLY A 593 -26.56 -1.04 -32.37
C GLY A 593 -25.58 -1.92 -33.15
N MET A 594 -24.48 -2.34 -32.53
CA MET A 594 -23.49 -3.25 -33.12
C MET A 594 -23.84 -4.73 -32.93
N LEU A 595 -24.82 -5.05 -32.08
CA LEU A 595 -25.24 -6.42 -31.80
C LEU A 595 -26.42 -6.82 -32.69
N SER A 596 -26.35 -8.02 -33.27
CA SER A 596 -27.43 -8.56 -34.09
C SER A 596 -28.57 -9.10 -33.22
N GLY A 597 -29.83 -8.79 -33.59
CA GLY A 597 -31.02 -9.34 -32.92
C GLY A 597 -31.44 -8.62 -31.63
N ILE A 598 -30.84 -7.47 -31.31
CA ILE A 598 -31.21 -6.66 -30.14
C ILE A 598 -31.83 -5.34 -30.61
N GLU A 599 -33.04 -5.04 -30.13
CA GLU A 599 -33.71 -3.77 -30.38
C GLU A 599 -33.29 -2.72 -29.34
N ALA A 600 -32.22 -1.96 -29.64
CA ALA A 600 -31.65 -0.97 -28.71
C ALA A 600 -32.68 0.01 -28.11
N ARG A 601 -33.68 0.44 -28.91
CA ARG A 601 -34.74 1.34 -28.44
C ARG A 601 -35.65 0.70 -27.39
N ALA A 602 -35.99 -0.58 -27.55
CA ALA A 602 -36.82 -1.29 -26.60
C ALA A 602 -36.07 -1.49 -25.28
N GLU A 603 -34.78 -1.84 -25.37
CA GLU A 603 -33.94 -2.06 -24.20
C GLU A 603 -33.69 -0.78 -23.38
N LEU A 604 -33.50 0.36 -24.06
CA LEU A 604 -33.23 1.64 -23.39
C LEU A 604 -34.49 2.40 -22.95
N ALA A 605 -35.70 1.91 -23.22
CA ALA A 605 -36.94 2.61 -22.87
C ALA A 605 -37.07 2.95 -21.36
N PRO A 606 -36.72 2.06 -20.41
CA PRO A 606 -36.73 2.40 -18.98
C PRO A 606 -35.72 3.50 -18.61
N VAL A 607 -34.56 3.52 -19.29
CA VAL A 607 -33.53 4.55 -19.10
C VAL A 607 -34.02 5.88 -19.63
N ASP A 608 -34.64 5.90 -20.82
CA ASP A 608 -35.21 7.11 -21.44
C ASP A 608 -36.34 7.72 -20.58
N ALA A 609 -37.09 6.89 -19.85
CA ALA A 609 -38.07 7.37 -18.87
C ALA A 609 -37.40 8.11 -17.69
N GLN A 610 -36.28 7.60 -17.17
CA GLN A 610 -35.49 8.31 -16.14
C GLN A 610 -34.89 9.61 -16.70
N MET A 611 -34.36 9.59 -17.93
CA MET A 611 -33.86 10.80 -18.58
C MET A 611 -34.94 11.88 -18.73
N THR A 612 -36.20 11.48 -18.94
CA THR A 612 -37.35 12.41 -18.96
C THR A 612 -37.62 13.00 -17.57
N ALA A 613 -37.61 12.17 -16.52
CA ALA A 613 -37.79 12.62 -15.14
C ALA A 613 -36.67 13.58 -14.67
N ILE A 614 -35.42 13.35 -15.13
CA ILE A 614 -34.29 14.26 -14.90
C ILE A 614 -34.58 15.67 -15.44
N VAL A 615 -35.12 15.78 -16.66
CA VAL A 615 -35.45 17.08 -17.25
C VAL A 615 -36.48 17.83 -16.41
N GLU A 616 -37.49 17.13 -15.89
CA GLU A 616 -38.52 17.75 -15.03
C GLU A 616 -37.97 18.20 -13.67
N THR A 617 -37.17 17.36 -13.01
CA THR A 617 -36.57 17.65 -11.69
C THR A 617 -35.54 18.78 -11.78
N MET A 618 -34.69 18.79 -12.81
CA MET A 618 -33.75 19.88 -13.08
C MET A 618 -34.46 21.22 -13.34
N ARG A 619 -35.58 21.23 -14.08
CA ARG A 619 -36.41 22.44 -14.29
C ARG A 619 -36.96 22.99 -12.98
N ARG A 620 -37.34 22.11 -12.03
CA ARG A 620 -37.81 22.49 -10.69
C ARG A 620 -36.68 22.87 -9.73
N ARG A 621 -35.42 22.73 -10.15
CA ARG A 621 -34.21 22.88 -9.31
C ARG A 621 -34.18 21.90 -8.12
N ASP A 622 -34.83 20.75 -8.28
CA ASP A 622 -34.75 19.66 -7.33
C ASP A 622 -33.53 18.79 -7.67
N TYR A 623 -32.36 19.29 -7.26
CA TYR A 623 -31.07 18.68 -7.58
C TYR A 623 -30.90 17.29 -6.95
N ALA A 624 -31.47 17.08 -5.76
CA ALA A 624 -31.42 15.77 -5.09
C ALA A 624 -32.24 14.72 -5.85
N ALA A 625 -33.45 15.07 -6.29
CA ALA A 625 -34.27 14.18 -7.12
C ALA A 625 -33.63 13.92 -8.50
N ALA A 626 -33.09 14.95 -9.15
CA ALA A 626 -32.40 14.80 -10.44
C ALA A 626 -31.19 13.86 -10.33
N PHE A 627 -30.40 14.02 -9.26
CA PHE A 627 -29.26 13.16 -8.98
C PHE A 627 -29.68 11.71 -8.72
N ALA A 628 -30.79 11.47 -8.01
CA ALA A 628 -31.33 10.15 -7.77
C ALA A 628 -31.88 9.50 -9.06
N CYS A 629 -32.59 10.25 -9.92
CA CYS A 629 -33.03 9.75 -11.22
C CYS A 629 -31.84 9.40 -12.13
N ALA A 630 -30.76 10.19 -12.12
CA ALA A 630 -29.53 9.88 -12.84
C ALA A 630 -28.87 8.60 -12.30
N ALA A 631 -28.80 8.43 -10.98
CA ALA A 631 -28.32 7.21 -10.35
C ALA A 631 -29.11 5.97 -10.80
N GLU A 632 -30.43 6.09 -10.84
CA GLU A 632 -31.31 5.01 -11.29
C GLU A 632 -31.13 4.69 -12.78
N ALA A 633 -30.93 5.70 -13.63
CA ALA A 633 -30.61 5.51 -15.04
C ALA A 633 -29.30 4.73 -15.23
N GLU A 634 -28.23 5.09 -14.50
CA GLU A 634 -26.96 4.37 -14.51
C GLU A 634 -27.13 2.91 -14.05
N ARG A 635 -27.85 2.70 -12.95
CA ARG A 635 -28.15 1.37 -12.41
C ARG A 635 -28.89 0.49 -13.43
N LEU A 636 -29.89 1.05 -14.13
CA LEU A 636 -30.61 0.36 -15.19
C LEU A 636 -29.69 0.02 -16.38
N LEU A 637 -28.78 0.91 -16.76
CA LEU A 637 -27.77 0.64 -17.80
C LEU A 637 -26.86 -0.52 -17.40
N ASP A 638 -26.41 -0.58 -16.15
CA ASP A 638 -25.59 -1.68 -15.65
C ASP A 638 -26.36 -3.01 -15.70
N GLU A 639 -27.63 -3.03 -15.30
CA GLU A 639 -28.47 -4.23 -15.40
C GLU A 639 -28.67 -4.72 -16.84
N ILE A 640 -28.90 -3.78 -17.76
CA ILE A 640 -29.05 -4.09 -19.18
C ILE A 640 -27.73 -4.67 -19.72
N LEU A 641 -26.58 -4.06 -19.41
CA LEU A 641 -25.26 -4.55 -19.82
C LEU A 641 -25.04 -6.00 -19.38
N HIS A 642 -25.25 -6.29 -18.10
CA HIS A 642 -25.05 -7.64 -17.56
C HIS A 642 -25.96 -8.66 -18.23
N ARG A 643 -27.26 -8.35 -18.34
CA ARG A 643 -28.22 -9.25 -19.00
C ARG A 643 -27.84 -9.50 -20.46
N ILE A 644 -27.49 -8.46 -21.20
CA ILE A 644 -27.13 -8.60 -22.61
C ILE A 644 -25.82 -9.35 -22.78
N ALA A 645 -24.82 -9.11 -21.93
CA ALA A 645 -23.56 -9.83 -21.95
C ALA A 645 -23.75 -11.35 -21.76
N THR A 646 -24.65 -11.78 -20.88
CA THR A 646 -24.95 -13.23 -20.71
C THR A 646 -25.52 -13.88 -21.97
N THR A 647 -26.09 -13.10 -22.89
CA THR A 647 -26.62 -13.58 -24.18
C THR A 647 -25.63 -13.37 -25.32
N ALA A 648 -24.86 -12.29 -25.31
CA ALA A 648 -23.91 -11.93 -26.36
C ALA A 648 -22.58 -12.70 -26.26
N ALA A 649 -22.17 -13.11 -25.05
CA ALA A 649 -20.92 -13.84 -24.81
C ALA A 649 -21.08 -14.97 -23.76
N PRO A 650 -22.01 -15.93 -23.97
CA PRO A 650 -22.36 -16.94 -22.96
C PRO A 650 -21.23 -17.92 -22.65
N SER A 651 -20.27 -18.14 -23.57
CA SER A 651 -19.17 -19.09 -23.35
C SER A 651 -17.94 -18.48 -22.68
N LEU A 652 -17.93 -17.15 -22.46
CA LEU A 652 -16.82 -16.44 -21.81
C LEU A 652 -17.09 -16.36 -20.30
N PRO A 653 -16.39 -17.13 -19.45
CA PRO A 653 -16.60 -17.03 -18.01
C PRO A 653 -16.15 -15.65 -17.49
N PRO A 654 -16.83 -15.08 -16.48
CA PRO A 654 -16.39 -13.84 -15.84
C PRO A 654 -14.93 -13.90 -15.39
N GLY A 655 -14.15 -12.87 -15.68
CA GLY A 655 -12.73 -12.78 -15.33
C GLY A 655 -11.78 -13.64 -16.18
N SER A 656 -12.31 -14.41 -17.14
CA SER A 656 -11.51 -15.21 -18.09
C SER A 656 -11.30 -14.49 -19.43
N ALA A 657 -12.14 -13.50 -19.73
CA ALA A 657 -12.10 -12.72 -20.95
C ALA A 657 -10.87 -11.78 -21.01
N PRO A 658 -10.37 -11.44 -22.21
CA PRO A 658 -9.23 -10.54 -22.39
C PRO A 658 -9.60 -9.07 -22.13
N LEU A 659 -10.89 -8.76 -22.01
CA LEU A 659 -11.44 -7.43 -21.79
C LEU A 659 -12.43 -7.47 -20.61
N PRO A 660 -12.49 -6.41 -19.79
CA PRO A 660 -13.56 -6.24 -18.81
C PRO A 660 -14.91 -6.08 -19.51
N LEU A 661 -16.00 -6.42 -18.81
CA LEU A 661 -17.35 -6.16 -19.30
C LEU A 661 -17.69 -4.67 -19.14
N ASP A 662 -17.85 -3.97 -20.25
CA ASP A 662 -18.27 -2.57 -20.29
C ASP A 662 -19.02 -2.27 -21.60
N TRP A 663 -19.78 -1.17 -21.64
CA TRP A 663 -20.39 -0.70 -22.89
C TRP A 663 -19.35 -0.41 -23.97
N THR A 664 -18.14 0.02 -23.59
CA THR A 664 -17.04 0.23 -24.52
C THR A 664 -16.51 -1.07 -25.12
N THR A 665 -16.64 -2.22 -24.47
CA THR A 665 -16.00 -3.49 -24.90
C THR A 665 -16.98 -4.57 -25.36
N LEU A 666 -18.29 -4.33 -25.19
CA LEU A 666 -19.33 -5.32 -25.45
C LEU A 666 -19.30 -5.90 -26.87
N ALA A 667 -19.02 -5.05 -27.87
CA ALA A 667 -18.94 -5.47 -29.26
C ALA A 667 -17.73 -6.40 -29.50
N GLU A 668 -16.58 -6.06 -28.93
CA GLU A 668 -15.38 -6.91 -28.97
C GLU A 668 -15.59 -8.24 -28.27
N LEU A 669 -16.23 -8.25 -27.08
CA LEU A 669 -16.56 -9.48 -26.36
C LEU A 669 -17.47 -10.39 -27.18
N HIS A 670 -18.47 -9.84 -27.87
CA HIS A 670 -19.33 -10.61 -28.78
C HIS A 670 -18.57 -11.18 -29.99
N ALA A 671 -17.64 -10.41 -30.56
CA ALA A 671 -16.79 -10.89 -31.65
C ALA A 671 -15.88 -12.05 -31.18
N LEU A 672 -15.34 -11.96 -29.96
CA LEU A 672 -14.52 -13.00 -29.34
C LEU A 672 -15.31 -14.28 -29.07
N GLU A 673 -16.55 -14.17 -28.57
CA GLU A 673 -17.46 -15.32 -28.41
C GLU A 673 -17.61 -16.08 -29.73
N THR A 674 -17.83 -15.36 -30.83
CA THR A 674 -17.96 -15.97 -32.16
C THR A 674 -16.67 -16.65 -32.62
N ALA A 675 -15.51 -16.05 -32.32
CA ALA A 675 -14.20 -16.61 -32.67
C ALA A 675 -13.89 -17.88 -31.86
N VAL A 676 -14.23 -17.92 -30.57
CA VAL A 676 -13.99 -19.06 -29.67
C VAL A 676 -14.63 -20.37 -30.15
N GLN A 677 -15.74 -20.27 -30.87
CA GLN A 677 -16.44 -21.42 -31.46
C GLN A 677 -15.65 -22.05 -32.63
N VAL A 678 -14.66 -21.34 -33.18
CA VAL A 678 -13.88 -21.74 -34.36
C VAL A 678 -12.40 -21.77 -33.99
N GLY A 679 -11.89 -22.91 -33.51
CA GLY A 679 -10.49 -23.03 -33.09
C GLY A 679 -9.90 -24.42 -33.32
N SER A 680 -8.57 -24.48 -33.39
CA SER A 680 -7.82 -25.74 -33.40
C SER A 680 -8.02 -26.52 -32.08
N PRO A 681 -7.78 -27.84 -32.04
CA PRO A 681 -7.83 -28.57 -30.78
C PRO A 681 -6.78 -28.04 -29.78
N PRO A 682 -7.04 -28.12 -28.46
CA PRO A 682 -6.05 -27.76 -27.43
C PRO A 682 -4.77 -28.58 -27.58
N GLN A 683 -3.64 -27.93 -27.35
CA GLN A 683 -2.30 -28.51 -27.35
C GLN A 683 -1.77 -28.53 -25.93
N ALA A 684 -1.07 -29.59 -25.54
CA ALA A 684 -0.40 -29.63 -24.24
C ALA A 684 0.73 -28.59 -24.21
N VAL A 685 0.85 -27.86 -23.09
CA VAL A 685 2.08 -27.10 -22.82
C VAL A 685 3.17 -28.12 -22.46
N PRO A 686 4.40 -28.04 -22.99
CA PRO A 686 5.48 -28.95 -22.61
C PRO A 686 5.67 -29.02 -21.08
N GLY A 687 5.64 -30.23 -20.50
CA GLY A 687 5.62 -30.48 -19.05
C GLY A 687 4.38 -29.97 -18.29
N GLY A 688 3.34 -29.48 -18.97
CA GLY A 688 2.13 -28.92 -18.36
C GLY A 688 1.13 -29.94 -17.81
N ASP A 689 1.37 -31.23 -18.04
CA ASP A 689 0.69 -32.36 -17.38
C ASP A 689 1.30 -32.71 -16.02
N PHE A 690 2.49 -32.19 -15.71
CA PHE A 690 3.19 -32.35 -14.43
C PHE A 690 3.50 -33.81 -14.05
N GLU A 691 3.77 -34.66 -15.04
CA GLU A 691 4.10 -36.08 -14.80
C GLU A 691 5.61 -36.34 -14.65
N ASP A 692 6.47 -35.57 -15.33
CA ASP A 692 7.93 -35.77 -15.33
C ASP A 692 8.70 -34.49 -14.97
N LEU A 693 9.47 -34.54 -13.88
CA LEU A 693 10.34 -33.44 -13.44
C LEU A 693 11.45 -33.13 -14.45
N ASN A 694 11.99 -34.13 -15.15
CA ASN A 694 13.03 -33.90 -16.14
C ASN A 694 12.48 -33.14 -17.35
N GLU A 695 11.26 -33.45 -17.78
CA GLU A 695 10.58 -32.72 -18.86
C GLU A 695 10.33 -31.26 -18.46
N LEU A 696 9.86 -31.01 -17.23
CA LEU A 696 9.68 -29.65 -16.69
C LEU A 696 10.97 -28.83 -16.75
N LEU A 697 12.09 -29.41 -16.30
CA LEU A 697 13.39 -28.74 -16.29
C LEU A 697 13.93 -28.49 -17.71
N GLN A 698 13.76 -29.45 -18.62
CA GLN A 698 14.22 -29.34 -20.01
C GLN A 698 13.39 -28.35 -20.82
N SER A 699 12.08 -28.30 -20.58
CA SER A 699 11.17 -27.37 -21.25
C SER A 699 11.32 -25.94 -20.73
N GLY A 700 11.87 -25.74 -19.53
CA GLY A 700 12.24 -24.42 -19.01
C GLY A 700 11.25 -23.85 -17.98
N TRP A 701 10.51 -24.72 -17.27
CA TRP A 701 9.74 -24.29 -16.11
C TRP A 701 10.65 -23.80 -14.99
N GLN A 702 10.25 -22.70 -14.36
CA GLN A 702 11.00 -22.09 -13.26
C GLN A 702 10.18 -22.14 -11.98
N ARG A 703 10.79 -22.60 -10.90
CA ARG A 703 10.22 -22.47 -9.54
C ARG A 703 10.96 -21.37 -8.80
N ILE A 704 10.23 -20.54 -8.09
CA ILE A 704 10.80 -19.47 -7.27
C ILE A 704 10.19 -19.57 -5.87
N GLU A 705 11.07 -19.64 -4.87
CA GLU A 705 10.73 -19.75 -3.46
C GLU A 705 11.41 -18.61 -2.71
N GLN A 706 10.60 -17.75 -2.10
CA GLN A 706 11.04 -16.61 -1.29
C GLN A 706 10.33 -16.63 0.07
N PRO A 707 10.58 -17.65 0.92
CA PRO A 707 9.92 -17.77 2.20
C PRO A 707 10.34 -16.63 3.15
N PRO A 708 9.40 -15.81 3.66
CA PRO A 708 9.69 -14.88 4.73
C PRO A 708 9.91 -15.62 6.06
N ALA A 709 10.49 -14.92 7.04
CA ALA A 709 10.76 -15.50 8.36
C ALA A 709 9.48 -16.09 9.00
N GLY A 710 9.57 -17.33 9.49
CA GLY A 710 8.43 -18.04 10.10
C GLY A 710 7.54 -18.79 9.11
N VAL A 711 7.92 -18.86 7.82
CA VAL A 711 7.19 -19.56 6.77
C VAL A 711 8.10 -20.54 6.04
N LYS A 712 7.57 -21.71 5.69
CA LYS A 712 8.20 -22.68 4.79
C LYS A 712 7.39 -22.79 3.50
N THR A 713 8.08 -22.91 2.38
CA THR A 713 7.49 -23.11 1.06
C THR A 713 7.92 -24.45 0.48
N ALA A 714 7.13 -24.98 -0.44
CA ALA A 714 7.53 -26.10 -1.28
C ALA A 714 6.79 -26.07 -2.63
N VAL A 715 7.48 -26.51 -3.69
CA VAL A 715 6.90 -26.85 -5.00
C VAL A 715 7.28 -28.29 -5.33
N ARG A 716 6.29 -29.15 -5.62
CA ARG A 716 6.52 -30.57 -5.93
C ARG A 716 5.54 -31.13 -6.94
N LEU A 717 5.95 -32.21 -7.59
CA LEU A 717 5.04 -33.13 -8.26
C LEU A 717 4.41 -34.04 -7.20
N SER A 718 3.10 -33.96 -7.03
CA SER A 718 2.37 -34.64 -5.96
C SER A 718 1.48 -35.75 -6.53
N PRO A 719 1.58 -37.00 -6.02
CA PRO A 719 0.64 -38.06 -6.34
C PRO A 719 -0.67 -37.95 -5.55
N GLU A 720 -0.81 -36.94 -4.68
CA GLU A 720 -2.05 -36.72 -3.93
C GLU A 720 -3.13 -36.10 -4.81
N ALA A 721 -4.13 -36.92 -5.15
CA ALA A 721 -5.32 -36.54 -5.90
C ALA A 721 -4.98 -35.89 -7.27
N PRO A 722 -4.24 -36.57 -8.16
CA PRO A 722 -3.97 -36.06 -9.50
C PRO A 722 -5.28 -35.77 -10.23
N GLY A 723 -5.32 -34.68 -11.00
CA GLY A 723 -6.47 -34.31 -11.81
C GLY A 723 -6.55 -35.19 -13.07
N GLN A 724 -5.39 -35.48 -13.66
CA GLN A 724 -5.16 -36.46 -14.71
C GLN A 724 -3.83 -37.18 -14.44
N GLY A 725 -3.59 -38.34 -15.05
CA GLY A 725 -2.31 -39.04 -14.88
C GLY A 725 -2.06 -39.55 -13.45
N SER A 726 -0.80 -39.49 -13.02
CA SER A 726 -0.32 -40.00 -11.73
C SER A 726 0.13 -38.89 -10.77
N TYR A 727 0.47 -37.71 -11.28
CA TYR A 727 1.00 -36.58 -10.53
C TYR A 727 0.29 -35.28 -10.90
N CYS A 728 0.45 -34.26 -10.06
CA CYS A 728 0.02 -32.90 -10.35
C CYS A 728 1.02 -31.90 -9.75
N LEU A 729 1.00 -30.65 -10.20
CA LEU A 729 1.79 -29.59 -9.56
C LEU A 729 1.15 -29.21 -8.23
N GLU A 730 1.92 -29.26 -7.14
CA GLU A 730 1.49 -28.78 -5.82
C GLU A 730 2.41 -27.65 -5.31
N LEU A 731 1.79 -26.53 -4.96
CA LEU A 731 2.41 -25.43 -4.23
C LEU A 731 1.95 -25.50 -2.77
N GLN A 732 2.89 -25.35 -1.83
CA GLN A 732 2.60 -25.40 -0.41
C GLN A 732 3.28 -24.25 0.34
N VAL A 733 2.54 -23.63 1.26
CA VAL A 733 3.02 -22.62 2.19
C VAL A 733 2.60 -23.04 3.61
N GLN A 734 3.56 -23.19 4.51
CA GLN A 734 3.33 -23.62 5.89
C GLN A 734 3.83 -22.56 6.89
N SER A 735 3.07 -22.31 7.95
CA SER A 735 3.56 -21.58 9.11
C SER A 735 4.49 -22.47 9.93
N GLU A 736 5.65 -21.96 10.33
CA GLU A 736 6.53 -22.67 11.27
C GLU A 736 5.93 -22.77 12.68
N ASN A 737 4.94 -21.94 12.99
CA ASN A 737 4.19 -21.95 14.25
C ASN A 737 2.72 -22.36 13.99
N PRO A 738 2.40 -23.67 13.97
CA PRO A 738 1.07 -24.17 13.58
C PRO A 738 -0.07 -23.83 14.56
N GLY A 739 0.23 -23.40 15.79
CA GLY A 739 -0.78 -22.98 16.78
C GLY A 739 -1.01 -21.47 16.90
N GLY A 740 -0.32 -20.65 16.09
CA GLY A 740 -0.39 -19.18 16.14
C GLY A 740 -1.25 -18.58 15.04
N THR A 741 -1.52 -17.27 15.12
CA THR A 741 -2.11 -16.51 14.01
C THR A 741 -1.18 -16.58 12.79
N PRO A 742 -1.70 -16.88 11.58
CA PRO A 742 -0.90 -16.93 10.36
C PRO A 742 -0.08 -15.63 10.18
N PRO A 743 1.20 -15.73 9.76
CA PRO A 743 2.00 -14.54 9.52
C PRO A 743 1.40 -13.70 8.39
N ALA A 744 1.44 -12.37 8.52
CA ALA A 744 1.07 -11.48 7.45
C ALA A 744 2.15 -11.52 6.36
N LEU A 745 1.81 -12.09 5.21
CA LEU A 745 2.71 -12.19 4.08
C LEU A 745 2.70 -10.87 3.26
N PRO A 746 3.84 -10.36 2.78
CA PRO A 746 3.87 -9.12 2.01
C PRO A 746 3.59 -9.34 0.51
N ALA A 747 3.88 -10.53 0.00
CA ALA A 747 3.69 -10.98 -1.38
C ALA A 747 3.60 -12.51 -1.39
N ALA A 748 3.33 -13.12 -2.55
CA ALA A 748 3.32 -14.58 -2.69
C ALA A 748 4.73 -15.15 -2.42
N PRO A 749 4.91 -16.03 -1.42
CA PRO A 749 6.23 -16.57 -1.08
C PRO A 749 6.68 -17.69 -2.03
N VAL A 750 5.77 -18.23 -2.86
CA VAL A 750 6.09 -19.32 -3.79
C VAL A 750 5.28 -19.21 -5.07
N TRP A 751 5.95 -19.40 -6.20
CA TRP A 751 5.32 -19.46 -7.51
C TRP A 751 6.11 -20.28 -8.52
N VAL A 752 5.43 -20.64 -9.60
CA VAL A 752 5.98 -21.39 -10.73
C VAL A 752 5.65 -20.64 -12.02
N THR A 753 6.61 -20.56 -12.93
CA THR A 753 6.46 -19.88 -14.23
C THR A 753 6.75 -20.85 -15.37
N SER A 754 5.88 -20.84 -16.38
CA SER A 754 5.98 -21.68 -17.58
C SER A 754 7.12 -21.23 -18.51
N PRO A 755 7.54 -22.10 -19.44
CA PRO A 755 8.28 -21.63 -20.62
C PRO A 755 7.46 -20.63 -21.46
N PRO A 756 8.10 -19.90 -22.38
CA PRO A 756 7.40 -19.03 -23.32
C PRO A 756 6.36 -19.81 -24.12
N LEU A 757 5.12 -19.35 -24.08
CA LEU A 757 4.04 -19.78 -24.95
C LEU A 757 4.13 -19.01 -26.27
N GLN A 758 3.74 -19.64 -27.37
CA GLN A 758 3.78 -18.97 -28.67
C GLN A 758 2.73 -17.86 -28.73
N THR A 759 3.08 -16.72 -29.32
CA THR A 759 2.15 -15.62 -29.58
C THR A 759 2.11 -15.37 -31.08
N MET A 760 1.07 -15.88 -31.73
CA MET A 760 0.86 -15.68 -33.16
C MET A 760 0.08 -14.38 -33.38
N PRO A 761 0.58 -13.42 -34.17
CA PRO A 761 -0.17 -12.23 -34.51
C PRO A 761 -1.56 -12.58 -35.07
N GLY A 762 -2.56 -11.81 -34.63
CA GLY A 762 -3.96 -12.00 -35.03
C GLY A 762 -4.61 -13.30 -34.55
N HIS A 763 -4.06 -13.95 -33.54
CA HIS A 763 -4.70 -15.07 -32.85
C HIS A 763 -5.07 -14.67 -31.42
N LEU A 764 -6.23 -15.15 -31.00
CA LEU A 764 -6.61 -15.26 -29.59
C LEU A 764 -5.91 -16.49 -29.01
N VAL A 765 -5.28 -16.33 -27.86
CA VAL A 765 -4.66 -17.42 -27.11
C VAL A 765 -5.57 -17.81 -25.96
N GLU A 766 -5.92 -19.08 -25.90
CA GLU A 766 -6.67 -19.66 -24.79
C GLU A 766 -5.75 -20.58 -23.98
N ILE A 767 -5.56 -20.27 -22.70
CA ILE A 767 -4.89 -21.15 -21.75
C ILE A 767 -5.96 -21.81 -20.88
N SER A 768 -5.91 -23.13 -20.74
CA SER A 768 -6.84 -23.87 -19.89
C SER A 768 -6.09 -24.87 -19.01
N GLY A 769 -6.67 -25.23 -17.88
CA GLY A 769 -6.14 -26.26 -17.00
C GLY A 769 -7.11 -26.64 -15.90
N LEU A 770 -6.69 -27.54 -15.03
CA LEU A 770 -7.42 -27.95 -13.84
C LEU A 770 -6.79 -27.33 -12.59
N VAL A 771 -7.63 -26.91 -11.65
CA VAL A 771 -7.18 -26.33 -10.39
C VAL A 771 -7.96 -26.91 -9.21
N ARG A 772 -7.25 -27.14 -8.10
CA ARG A 772 -7.82 -27.61 -6.84
C ARG A 772 -7.17 -26.88 -5.67
N VAL A 773 -8.02 -26.32 -4.80
CA VAL A 773 -7.62 -25.64 -3.56
C VAL A 773 -8.51 -26.20 -2.47
N ALA A 774 -8.06 -27.28 -1.83
CA ALA A 774 -8.91 -28.09 -0.96
C ALA A 774 -9.51 -27.28 0.21
N GLU A 775 -8.71 -26.37 0.76
CA GLU A 775 -9.06 -25.48 1.87
C GLU A 775 -8.55 -24.08 1.54
N ALA A 776 -9.26 -23.05 2.01
CA ALA A 776 -8.91 -21.67 1.73
C ALA A 776 -7.57 -21.30 2.40
N PRO A 777 -6.57 -20.81 1.65
CA PRO A 777 -5.30 -20.38 2.22
C PRO A 777 -5.47 -19.24 3.24
N LEU A 778 -4.67 -19.26 4.31
CA LEU A 778 -4.72 -18.29 5.40
C LEU A 778 -3.59 -17.25 5.31
N GLY A 779 -3.74 -16.07 5.94
CA GLY A 779 -2.61 -15.13 6.15
C GLY A 779 -2.29 -14.15 5.02
N LEU A 780 -2.94 -14.24 3.86
CA LEU A 780 -2.95 -13.21 2.81
C LEU A 780 -4.38 -13.04 2.26
N ALA A 781 -4.69 -11.87 1.70
CA ALA A 781 -5.95 -11.64 0.98
C ALA A 781 -6.01 -12.35 -0.39
N ASP A 782 -4.87 -12.70 -1.00
CA ASP A 782 -4.84 -13.44 -2.26
C ASP A 782 -4.58 -14.94 -2.01
N PRO A 783 -5.43 -15.82 -2.55
CA PRO A 783 -5.31 -17.26 -2.39
C PRO A 783 -4.34 -17.82 -3.44
N LEU A 784 -4.76 -18.82 -4.23
CA LEU A 784 -4.06 -19.18 -5.46
C LEU A 784 -4.37 -18.15 -6.55
N VAL A 785 -3.34 -17.61 -7.19
CA VAL A 785 -3.43 -16.65 -8.29
C VAL A 785 -2.76 -17.25 -9.53
N ILE A 786 -3.49 -17.28 -10.64
CA ILE A 786 -3.00 -17.75 -11.95
C ILE A 786 -3.10 -16.59 -12.92
N PHE A 787 -1.96 -16.16 -13.46
CA PHE A 787 -1.88 -15.02 -14.38
C PHE A 787 -0.80 -15.22 -15.43
N ASP A 788 -0.77 -14.39 -16.45
CA ASP A 788 0.22 -14.46 -17.52
C ASP A 788 0.78 -13.07 -17.85
N SER A 789 1.89 -13.01 -18.57
CA SER A 789 2.55 -11.74 -18.91
C SER A 789 1.74 -10.83 -19.86
N VAL A 790 0.78 -11.37 -20.63
CA VAL A 790 -0.06 -10.56 -21.53
C VAL A 790 -1.20 -9.91 -20.73
N GLY A 791 -1.91 -10.68 -19.91
CA GLY A 791 -3.03 -10.19 -19.09
C GLY A 791 -2.63 -9.54 -17.76
N GLY A 792 -1.41 -9.79 -17.27
CA GLY A 792 -0.94 -9.31 -15.97
C GLY A 792 -1.76 -9.84 -14.79
N GLU A 793 -1.48 -9.33 -13.58
CA GLU A 793 -2.27 -9.65 -12.38
C GLU A 793 -3.70 -9.11 -12.43
N GLU A 794 -3.95 -8.07 -13.24
CA GLU A 794 -5.30 -7.53 -13.46
C GLU A 794 -6.21 -8.54 -14.18
N GLY A 795 -5.68 -9.29 -15.15
CA GLY A 795 -6.38 -10.39 -15.82
C GLY A 795 -6.31 -11.75 -15.11
N ALA A 796 -5.84 -11.80 -13.86
CA ALA A 796 -5.60 -13.06 -13.16
C ALA A 796 -6.88 -13.80 -12.77
N ILE A 797 -6.80 -15.12 -12.72
CA ILE A 797 -7.77 -15.99 -12.05
C ILE A 797 -7.36 -16.17 -10.60
N ARG A 798 -8.29 -15.90 -9.69
CA ARG A 798 -8.09 -16.08 -8.24
C ARG A 798 -8.99 -17.21 -7.73
N VAL A 799 -8.40 -18.17 -7.03
CA VAL A 799 -9.09 -19.36 -6.52
C VAL A 799 -8.95 -19.43 -5.00
N GLU A 800 -9.97 -18.97 -4.29
CA GLU A 800 -10.01 -19.02 -2.81
C GLU A 800 -10.17 -20.45 -2.31
N SER A 801 -11.16 -21.18 -2.84
CA SER A 801 -11.44 -22.56 -2.48
C SER A 801 -12.05 -23.31 -3.67
N SER A 802 -11.60 -24.55 -3.84
CA SER A 802 -12.15 -25.53 -4.78
C SER A 802 -11.81 -26.92 -4.23
N PRO A 803 -12.67 -27.52 -3.39
CA PRO A 803 -12.44 -28.82 -2.77
C PRO A 803 -12.20 -29.95 -3.79
N ALA A 804 -12.85 -29.84 -4.95
CA ALA A 804 -12.68 -30.71 -6.11
C ALA A 804 -11.91 -30.00 -7.23
N TRP A 805 -11.38 -30.79 -8.18
CA TRP A 805 -10.80 -30.28 -9.41
C TRP A 805 -11.86 -29.53 -10.22
N ARG A 806 -11.54 -28.28 -10.59
CA ARG A 806 -12.36 -27.47 -11.49
C ARG A 806 -11.53 -26.99 -12.67
N PRO A 807 -12.10 -26.89 -13.89
CA PRO A 807 -11.41 -26.26 -14.99
C PRO A 807 -11.28 -24.75 -14.75
N PHE A 808 -10.18 -24.18 -15.23
CA PHE A 808 -10.01 -22.74 -15.43
C PHE A 808 -9.65 -22.46 -16.88
N ARG A 809 -9.92 -21.24 -17.35
CA ARG A 809 -9.69 -20.80 -18.73
C ARG A 809 -9.32 -19.33 -18.75
N MET A 810 -8.31 -18.95 -19.54
CA MET A 810 -7.85 -17.58 -19.71
C MET A 810 -7.74 -17.28 -21.20
N LEU A 811 -8.32 -16.17 -21.63
CA LEU A 811 -8.27 -15.72 -23.02
C LEU A 811 -7.44 -14.46 -23.12
N ARG A 812 -6.53 -14.41 -24.10
CA ARG A 812 -5.58 -13.30 -24.31
C ARG A 812 -5.48 -12.91 -25.76
N VAL A 813 -5.45 -11.62 -26.00
CA VAL A 813 -5.15 -11.05 -27.32
C VAL A 813 -3.73 -10.46 -27.27
N PRO A 814 -2.69 -11.27 -27.53
CA PRO A 814 -1.32 -10.78 -27.47
C PRO A 814 -1.08 -9.71 -28.55
N THR A 815 -0.29 -8.69 -28.19
CA THR A 815 0.26 -7.77 -29.18
C THR A 815 1.36 -8.46 -29.99
N PRO A 816 1.63 -8.04 -31.24
CA PRO A 816 2.70 -8.62 -32.05
C PRO A 816 4.05 -8.59 -31.32
N GLY A 817 4.67 -9.76 -31.16
CA GLY A 817 5.97 -9.89 -30.48
C GLY A 817 5.92 -9.96 -28.95
N ALA A 818 4.73 -9.98 -28.34
CA ALA A 818 4.60 -10.16 -26.90
C ALA A 818 5.16 -11.52 -26.46
N GLU A 819 6.02 -11.54 -25.44
CA GLU A 819 6.40 -12.79 -24.77
C GLU A 819 5.28 -13.19 -23.80
N MET A 820 4.78 -14.41 -23.92
CA MET A 820 3.70 -14.93 -23.07
C MET A 820 4.20 -16.03 -22.14
N ARG A 821 4.07 -15.84 -20.83
CA ARG A 821 4.39 -16.86 -19.82
C ARG A 821 3.28 -16.93 -18.80
N LEU A 822 2.90 -18.15 -18.41
CA LEU A 822 1.94 -18.42 -17.34
C LEU A 822 2.68 -18.46 -16.00
N THR A 823 2.13 -17.81 -14.98
CA THR A 823 2.60 -17.85 -13.60
C THR A 823 1.48 -18.34 -12.68
N ILE A 824 1.83 -19.29 -11.80
CA ILE A 824 0.94 -19.87 -10.78
C ILE A 824 1.57 -19.55 -9.43
N ALA A 825 0.91 -18.74 -8.62
CA ALA A 825 1.43 -18.23 -7.35
C ALA A 825 0.48 -18.55 -6.19
N LEU A 826 1.03 -18.96 -5.05
CA LEU A 826 0.25 -19.21 -3.84
C LEU A 826 0.58 -18.13 -2.80
N GLY A 827 -0.40 -17.29 -2.50
CA GLY A 827 -0.24 -16.12 -1.63
C GLY A 827 -0.37 -16.38 -0.14
N GLY A 828 -1.15 -17.40 0.26
CA GLY A 828 -1.47 -17.71 1.66
C GLY A 828 -0.93 -19.05 2.15
N VAL A 829 -0.89 -19.22 3.47
CA VAL A 829 -0.59 -20.47 4.18
C VAL A 829 -1.64 -21.51 3.83
N GLY A 830 -1.25 -22.55 3.10
CA GLY A 830 -2.16 -23.57 2.58
C GLY A 830 -1.50 -24.43 1.51
N ARG A 831 -2.33 -25.14 0.74
CA ARG A 831 -1.92 -25.97 -0.39
C ARG A 831 -2.79 -25.66 -1.60
N ALA A 832 -2.19 -25.64 -2.78
CA ALA A 832 -2.90 -25.49 -4.05
C ALA A 832 -2.30 -26.45 -5.08
N GLN A 833 -3.17 -27.02 -5.91
CA GLN A 833 -2.79 -27.99 -6.92
C GLN A 833 -3.30 -27.53 -8.30
N VAL A 834 -2.47 -27.74 -9.32
CA VAL A 834 -2.75 -27.41 -10.73
C VAL A 834 -2.35 -28.59 -11.61
N ASP A 835 -3.13 -28.83 -12.66
CA ASP A 835 -2.93 -29.98 -13.55
C ASP A 835 -3.41 -29.69 -14.99
N ALA A 836 -2.97 -30.52 -15.95
CA ALA A 836 -3.44 -30.59 -17.33
C ALA A 836 -3.48 -29.25 -18.07
N ILE A 837 -2.37 -28.49 -18.04
CA ILE A 837 -2.28 -27.19 -18.70
C ILE A 837 -2.18 -27.36 -20.22
N THR A 838 -3.11 -26.73 -20.91
CA THR A 838 -3.22 -26.73 -22.37
C THR A 838 -3.33 -25.32 -22.91
N VAL A 839 -2.92 -25.16 -24.17
CA VAL A 839 -3.04 -23.91 -24.93
C VAL A 839 -3.75 -24.17 -26.25
N ARG A 840 -4.63 -23.25 -26.64
CA ARG A 840 -5.34 -23.27 -27.92
C ARG A 840 -5.19 -21.93 -28.61
N TYR A 841 -4.85 -21.95 -29.91
CA TYR A 841 -4.71 -20.76 -30.75
C TYR A 841 -5.93 -20.63 -31.67
N ILE A 842 -6.58 -19.48 -31.62
CA ILE A 842 -7.87 -19.23 -32.26
C ILE A 842 -7.69 -18.04 -33.22
N PRO A 843 -7.81 -18.23 -34.54
CA PRO A 843 -7.61 -17.13 -35.48
C PRO A 843 -8.71 -16.07 -35.33
N LEU A 844 -8.31 -14.81 -35.19
CA LEU A 844 -9.24 -13.68 -35.22
C LEU A 844 -9.52 -13.31 -36.69
N ARG A 845 -10.78 -13.01 -37.02
CA ARG A 845 -11.15 -12.58 -38.38
C ARG A 845 -10.50 -11.22 -38.69
N ALA A 846 -9.99 -11.06 -39.92
CA ALA A 846 -9.16 -9.94 -40.36
C ALA A 846 -9.76 -8.51 -40.26
N ALA A 847 -11.01 -8.35 -39.79
CA ALA A 847 -11.59 -7.04 -39.52
C ALA A 847 -11.08 -6.41 -38.20
N THR A 848 -10.38 -7.18 -37.36
CA THR A 848 -10.05 -6.82 -35.97
C THR A 848 -8.54 -6.71 -35.71
N VAL A 849 -7.70 -6.79 -36.75
CA VAL A 849 -6.24 -6.69 -36.60
C VAL A 849 -5.73 -5.80 -37.73
N ALA A 850 -5.44 -4.54 -37.42
CA ALA A 850 -4.80 -3.66 -38.39
C ALA A 850 -3.40 -4.18 -38.69
N GLN A 851 -3.12 -4.42 -39.97
CA GLN A 851 -1.75 -4.54 -40.46
C GLN A 851 -1.02 -3.23 -40.18
N THR A 852 0.14 -3.31 -39.55
CA THR A 852 1.03 -2.19 -39.26
C THR A 852 1.24 -1.34 -40.53
N PRO A 853 1.14 0.00 -40.48
CA PRO A 853 1.61 0.81 -41.60
C PRO A 853 3.12 0.60 -41.74
N ARG A 854 3.56 0.34 -42.97
CA ARG A 854 4.98 0.23 -43.33
C ARG A 854 5.73 1.54 -43.11
#